data_AF-A0A8C3DWY2-F1
#
_entry.id   AF-A0A8C3DWY2-F1
#
_cell.length_a   1.000
_cell.length_b   1.000
_cell.length_c   1.000
_cell.angle_alpha   90.00
_cell.angle_beta   90.00
_cell.angle_gamma   90.00
#
_symmetry.space_group_name_H-M   'P 1'
#
loop_
_entity.id
_entity.type
_entity.pdbx_description
1 polymer ?
#
loop_
_entity_poly.entity_id
_entity_poly.type
_entity_poly.pdbx_seq_one_letter_code
_entity_poly.pdbx_strand_id
1 'polypeptide(L)'
;MEAAHSIPVLDVLRRFGVSESCGLSPEQVRRNREKYGPNELPAEEGKSLWELVLEQFEDLLVRILLMAAFLSFILAWFEEGEETTTAFVEPIVIIMILIANAVVGVWQERNAESAIEALKEYEPEMGKVIRADRSGVQRIRARDIVPGDIVEVAVGDKVPADIRIIEIRSTTLRVDQSILTGESVSVVKHADPIPDPRAVNQDKKNMLFSGTNIAAGKAIGIVIATGVYTEIGKIRNQMVETEPEKTPLQQKLDEFSQQLSKVIFLVCIAVWVINISHFSDPVHGGSWFRGAIYYFKISVALAVAAIPEGLPAVITTCLALGTRRMAKKNAIVRSLPSVETLGCTSVICSDKTGTLTTNQMSVCRMFIMEKVEGTQCSLHEFSITGSTYAPEGQILKDEQPVQCGQYDGLVELATICALCNDSSLDYNESKKVYEKVGEATETALTCLVEKMNVFNTDLSKLSKVERANACNSVIKQLMRKECTLEFSRDRKSMSVYCTPTGPSNNSTGSKMFVKGAPESVIERCTHVRVGPAKVPLTAPVRDKILGRIRDWGMGIDTLRCLALATHDSPVRRETMQLHDSAAFVHYENDLTFVGCVGMLDPPRKEVTSSIEMCRKAGIRVIMITGDNKGTAVAICRRISIFSETEDVSGKAYTGREFDELSPEEQRQACREARCFARVEPAHKSRIVEYLQSFNEITAMTGDGVNDAPALKKAEIGIAMGSGTAVAKSAAEMVLSDDNFSTIVSAVEEGRAIYNNMKQFIRYLISSNVGEVVCIFLTAILGLPEALIPVQLLWVNLVTDGLPATALGFNPPDLDIMDKQPRNPKEPLISGWLFFRYLAVGVYVGLATVGAATWWFLYDAEGPQVSFHQLRNFMRCTEDNPIFEGIDCEIFESRYPTTMALSVLVTIEMCNALNSVSENQSLLRMPPWLNIWLLGAIIMSMALHFLILYVKPMPLIFQVTPLSWPQWVVVMKISLPVILLDEGLKYLSRNHLDGILRTVEQGAPVEYLQDSRAREKRTRNE
;
A
#
# COMPACT_ATOMS: atom_id res chain seq x y z
N MET A 1 7.85 3.80 33.90
CA MET A 1 9.12 4.50 34.21
C MET A 1 9.94 4.54 32.94
N GLU A 2 9.95 5.65 32.20
CA GLU A 2 10.38 5.67 30.79
C GLU A 2 11.90 5.53 30.61
N ALA A 3 12.72 6.11 31.49
CA ALA A 3 14.18 6.09 31.37
C ALA A 3 14.86 4.92 32.12
N ALA A 4 14.14 3.81 32.37
CA ALA A 4 14.65 2.69 33.18
C ALA A 4 15.91 2.03 32.60
N HIS A 5 16.14 2.13 31.29
CA HIS A 5 17.35 1.65 30.63
C HIS A 5 18.62 2.39 31.06
N SER A 6 18.49 3.66 31.45
CA SER A 6 19.63 4.50 31.85
C SER A 6 20.01 4.37 33.34
N ILE A 7 19.18 3.67 34.10
CA ILE A 7 19.27 3.62 35.55
C ILE A 7 19.89 2.27 36.00
N PRO A 8 20.77 2.27 37.02
CA PRO A 8 21.27 1.04 37.62
C PRO A 8 20.15 0.18 38.21
N VAL A 9 20.30 -1.15 38.13
CA VAL A 9 19.28 -2.12 38.55
C VAL A 9 18.82 -1.91 40.00
N LEU A 10 19.76 -1.64 40.91
CA LEU A 10 19.48 -1.39 42.33
C LEU A 10 18.58 -0.18 42.57
N ASP A 11 18.67 0.84 41.72
CA ASP A 11 17.87 2.06 41.84
C ASP A 11 16.46 1.84 41.28
N VAL A 12 16.32 1.03 40.23
CA VAL A 12 15.02 0.60 39.71
C VAL A 12 14.27 -0.22 40.77
N LEU A 13 14.94 -1.20 41.39
CA LEU A 13 14.36 -2.01 42.48
C LEU A 13 13.94 -1.14 43.67
N ARG A 14 14.79 -0.19 44.09
CA ARG A 14 14.45 0.77 45.17
C ARG A 14 13.26 1.65 44.83
N ARG A 15 13.12 2.08 43.57
CA ARG A 15 12.01 2.92 43.11
C ARG A 15 10.66 2.22 43.23
N PHE A 16 10.61 0.93 42.91
CA PHE A 16 9.40 0.12 43.05
C PHE A 16 9.23 -0.49 44.45
N GLY A 17 10.26 -0.41 45.30
CA GLY A 17 10.22 -0.94 46.67
C GLY A 17 10.08 -2.47 46.68
N VAL A 18 10.80 -3.15 45.78
CA VAL A 18 10.69 -4.60 45.58
C VAL A 18 12.06 -5.28 45.74
N SER A 19 12.06 -6.49 46.32
CA SER A 19 13.24 -7.35 46.40
C SER A 19 13.25 -8.33 45.23
N GLU A 20 14.41 -8.55 44.63
CA GLU A 20 14.60 -9.50 43.52
C GLU A 20 14.18 -10.93 43.89
N SER A 21 14.49 -11.39 45.11
CA SER A 21 14.24 -12.77 45.54
C SER A 21 12.80 -13.07 45.93
N CYS A 22 12.06 -12.04 46.37
CA CYS A 22 10.71 -12.19 46.90
C CYS A 22 9.63 -11.64 45.97
N GLY A 23 9.96 -10.67 45.10
CA GLY A 23 8.99 -9.99 44.27
C GLY A 23 7.99 -9.13 45.05
N LEU A 24 6.88 -8.75 44.41
CA LEU A 24 5.83 -7.91 45.01
C LEU A 24 4.95 -8.69 46.00
N SER A 25 4.47 -8.00 47.04
CA SER A 25 3.39 -8.51 47.90
C SER A 25 2.01 -8.41 47.22
N PRO A 26 1.03 -9.25 47.59
CA PRO A 26 -0.34 -9.15 47.05
C PRO A 26 -0.98 -7.77 47.21
N GLU A 27 -0.68 -7.05 48.30
CA GLU A 27 -1.17 -5.70 48.55
C GLU A 27 -0.54 -4.67 47.59
N GLN A 28 0.77 -4.79 47.30
CA GLN A 28 1.43 -3.98 46.28
C GLN A 28 0.88 -4.28 44.89
N VAL A 29 0.58 -5.54 44.57
CA VAL A 29 -0.03 -5.92 43.30
C VAL A 29 -1.40 -5.26 43.14
N ARG A 30 -2.26 -5.30 44.16
CA ARG A 30 -3.58 -4.64 44.11
C ARG A 30 -3.44 -3.13 43.91
N ARG A 31 -2.55 -2.49 44.67
CA ARG A 31 -2.29 -1.05 44.58
C ARG A 31 -1.75 -0.63 43.20
N ASN A 32 -0.82 -1.42 42.65
CA ASN A 32 -0.26 -1.14 41.33
C ASN A 32 -1.29 -1.41 40.23
N ARG A 33 -2.15 -2.42 40.37
CA ARG A 33 -3.26 -2.69 39.44
C ARG A 33 -4.27 -1.55 39.42
N GLU A 34 -4.64 -1.00 40.58
CA GLU A 34 -5.52 0.18 40.67
C GLU A 34 -4.88 1.43 40.04
N LYS A 35 -3.55 1.58 40.17
CA LYS A 35 -2.82 2.74 39.66
C LYS A 35 -2.54 2.69 38.16
N TYR A 36 -2.14 1.53 37.64
CA TYR A 36 -1.65 1.37 36.26
C TYR A 36 -2.65 0.68 35.33
N GLY A 37 -3.70 0.08 35.88
CA GLY A 37 -4.66 -0.73 35.11
C GLY A 37 -4.14 -2.13 34.77
N PRO A 38 -4.92 -2.91 34.00
CA PRO A 38 -4.50 -4.21 33.50
C PRO A 38 -3.43 -4.09 32.40
N ASN A 39 -2.60 -5.12 32.25
CA ASN A 39 -1.62 -5.22 31.18
C ASN A 39 -2.23 -5.80 29.90
N GLU A 40 -3.13 -5.04 29.29
CA GLU A 40 -3.77 -5.38 28.02
C GLU A 40 -4.01 -4.11 27.20
N LEU A 41 -4.00 -4.26 25.87
CA LEU A 41 -4.38 -3.18 24.96
C LEU A 41 -5.92 -3.05 24.90
N PRO A 42 -6.48 -1.82 24.99
CA PRO A 42 -7.93 -1.64 24.96
C PRO A 42 -8.57 -2.21 23.68
N ALA A 43 -9.77 -2.77 23.79
CA ALA A 43 -10.60 -3.04 22.62
C ALA A 43 -11.18 -1.72 22.09
N GLU A 44 -11.22 -1.55 20.78
CA GLU A 44 -11.99 -0.46 20.18
C GLU A 44 -13.48 -0.83 20.12
N GLU A 45 -14.32 0.17 20.35
CA GLU A 45 -15.76 0.08 20.11
C GLU A 45 -15.98 0.38 18.62
N GLY A 46 -16.14 -0.66 17.81
CA GLY A 46 -16.52 -0.49 16.39
C GLY A 46 -17.90 0.15 16.26
N LYS A 47 -18.14 0.86 15.15
CA LYS A 47 -19.45 1.50 14.91
C LYS A 47 -20.53 0.42 14.86
N SER A 48 -21.69 0.72 15.42
CA SER A 48 -22.83 -0.18 15.30
C SER A 48 -23.36 -0.21 13.86
N LEU A 49 -23.96 -1.34 13.45
CA LEU A 49 -24.61 -1.43 12.13
C LEU A 49 -25.67 -0.33 11.92
N TRP A 50 -26.30 0.15 12.98
CA TRP A 50 -27.30 1.20 12.90
C TRP A 50 -26.69 2.58 12.62
N GLU A 51 -25.55 2.89 13.25
CA GLU A 51 -24.81 4.13 12.97
C GLU A 51 -24.30 4.15 11.53
N LEU A 52 -23.75 3.03 11.04
CA LEU A 52 -23.33 2.90 9.63
C LEU A 52 -24.49 3.13 8.65
N VAL A 53 -25.69 2.62 8.96
CA VAL A 53 -26.88 2.88 8.12
C VAL A 53 -27.23 4.37 8.13
N LEU A 54 -27.23 5.03 9.29
CA LEU A 54 -27.56 6.45 9.40
C LEU A 54 -26.60 7.34 8.61
N GLU A 55 -25.31 7.02 8.62
CA GLU A 55 -24.28 7.76 7.87
C GLU A 55 -24.55 7.77 6.35
N GLN A 56 -25.11 6.68 5.79
CA GLN A 56 -25.49 6.63 4.37
C GLN A 56 -26.59 7.64 4.01
N PHE A 57 -27.40 8.09 4.98
CA PHE A 57 -28.45 9.10 4.79
C PHE A 57 -28.02 10.53 5.18
N GLU A 58 -26.75 10.74 5.56
CA GLU A 58 -26.24 12.08 5.86
C GLU A 58 -25.83 12.88 4.63
N ASP A 59 -25.54 12.21 3.51
CA ASP A 59 -25.15 12.87 2.27
C ASP A 59 -26.26 13.82 1.74
N LEU A 60 -25.84 14.97 1.21
CA LEU A 60 -26.75 16.02 0.77
C LEU A 60 -27.64 15.57 -0.40
N LEU A 61 -27.11 14.80 -1.36
CA LEU A 61 -27.90 14.31 -2.50
C LEU A 61 -28.92 13.28 -2.04
N VAL A 62 -28.53 12.37 -1.14
CA VAL A 62 -29.45 11.39 -0.55
C VAL A 62 -30.58 12.09 0.22
N ARG A 63 -30.27 13.17 0.94
CA ARG A 63 -31.30 13.99 1.63
C ARG A 63 -32.26 14.68 0.65
N ILE A 64 -31.76 15.17 -0.49
CA ILE A 64 -32.60 15.75 -1.54
C ILE A 64 -33.52 14.68 -2.14
N LEU A 65 -33.00 13.49 -2.45
CA LEU A 65 -33.78 12.35 -2.93
C LEU A 65 -34.82 11.89 -1.91
N LEU A 66 -34.47 11.84 -0.62
CA LEU A 66 -35.40 11.49 0.45
C LEU A 66 -36.54 12.53 0.55
N MET A 67 -36.21 13.82 0.42
CA MET A 67 -37.20 14.90 0.38
C MET A 67 -38.10 14.79 -0.86
N ALA A 68 -37.54 14.47 -2.03
CA ALA A 68 -38.28 14.23 -3.26
C ALA A 68 -39.24 13.03 -3.13
N ALA A 69 -38.77 11.92 -2.58
CA ALA A 69 -39.59 10.73 -2.30
C ALA A 69 -40.74 11.05 -1.35
N PHE A 70 -40.48 11.82 -0.29
CA PHE A 70 -41.50 12.24 0.67
C PHE A 70 -42.56 13.14 0.02
N LEU A 71 -42.15 14.12 -0.78
CA LEU A 71 -43.07 14.99 -1.52
C LEU A 71 -43.88 14.22 -2.56
N SER A 72 -43.24 13.33 -3.31
CA SER A 72 -43.88 12.47 -4.31
C SER A 72 -44.92 11.55 -3.66
N PHE A 73 -44.60 10.98 -2.48
CA PHE A 73 -45.55 10.18 -1.70
C PHE A 73 -46.77 10.98 -1.24
N ILE A 74 -46.57 12.22 -0.74
CA ILE A 74 -47.68 13.10 -0.35
C ILE A 74 -48.56 13.40 -1.56
N LEU A 75 -47.97 13.73 -2.71
CA LEU A 75 -48.73 14.10 -3.92
C LEU A 75 -49.53 12.91 -4.47
N ALA A 76 -48.92 11.73 -4.55
CA ALA A 76 -49.61 10.49 -4.93
C ALA A 76 -50.78 10.17 -3.98
N TRP A 77 -50.69 10.54 -2.69
CA TRP A 77 -51.76 10.36 -1.72
C TRP A 77 -52.95 11.31 -1.93
N PHE A 78 -52.72 12.50 -2.50
CA PHE A 78 -53.74 13.52 -2.76
C PHE A 78 -54.27 13.52 -4.20
N GLU A 79 -53.81 12.59 -5.04
CA GLU A 79 -54.21 12.46 -6.44
C GLU A 79 -55.53 11.67 -6.54
N GLU A 80 -56.61 12.31 -7.00
CA GLU A 80 -57.94 11.71 -7.20
C GLU A 80 -58.13 11.32 -8.68
N GLY A 81 -58.15 10.02 -9.02
CA GLY A 81 -58.33 9.53 -10.41
C GLY A 81 -58.24 8.00 -10.61
N GLU A 82 -58.45 7.51 -11.84
CA GLU A 82 -58.45 6.07 -12.20
C GLU A 82 -57.05 5.40 -12.14
N GLU A 83 -55.96 6.17 -12.06
CA GLU A 83 -54.56 5.69 -12.05
C GLU A 83 -53.94 5.52 -10.64
N THR A 84 -54.74 5.31 -9.60
CA THR A 84 -54.25 5.14 -8.21
C THR A 84 -53.18 4.05 -8.04
N THR A 85 -53.16 3.02 -8.89
CA THR A 85 -52.15 1.94 -8.81
C THR A 85 -50.78 2.31 -9.36
N THR A 86 -50.69 3.23 -10.32
CA THR A 86 -49.42 3.65 -10.95
C THR A 86 -48.81 4.87 -10.28
N ALA A 87 -49.62 5.71 -9.61
CA ALA A 87 -49.16 6.91 -8.90
C ALA A 87 -48.11 6.62 -7.80
N PHE A 88 -48.20 5.48 -7.11
CA PHE A 88 -47.23 5.10 -6.06
C PHE A 88 -45.93 4.50 -6.60
N VAL A 89 -45.81 4.23 -7.91
CA VAL A 89 -44.60 3.62 -8.48
C VAL A 89 -43.38 4.52 -8.28
N GLU A 90 -43.53 5.83 -8.53
CA GLU A 90 -42.44 6.80 -8.41
C GLU A 90 -41.82 6.85 -6.99
N PRO A 91 -42.57 7.09 -5.89
CA PRO A 91 -41.98 7.14 -4.55
C PRO A 91 -41.44 5.78 -4.08
N ILE A 92 -42.06 4.67 -4.48
CA ILE A 92 -41.59 3.31 -4.14
C ILE A 92 -40.24 3.03 -4.80
N VAL A 93 -40.09 3.38 -6.08
CA VAL A 93 -38.83 3.18 -6.81
C VAL A 93 -37.70 4.00 -6.20
N ILE A 94 -37.94 5.27 -5.85
CA ILE A 94 -36.93 6.12 -5.21
C ILE A 94 -36.49 5.52 -3.86
N ILE A 95 -37.43 5.12 -3.00
CA ILE A 95 -37.12 4.50 -1.70
C ILE A 95 -36.35 3.19 -1.88
N MET A 96 -36.74 2.36 -2.86
CA MET A 96 -36.05 1.11 -3.17
C MET A 96 -34.58 1.35 -3.54
N ILE A 97 -34.32 2.37 -4.37
CA ILE A 97 -32.95 2.76 -4.77
C ILE A 97 -32.15 3.22 -3.56
N LEU A 98 -32.73 4.06 -2.70
CA LEU A 98 -32.05 4.55 -1.48
C LEU A 98 -31.70 3.39 -0.53
N ILE A 99 -32.60 2.43 -0.34
CA ILE A 99 -32.34 1.22 0.46
C ILE A 99 -31.22 0.38 -0.17
N ALA A 100 -31.27 0.14 -1.49
CA ALA A 100 -30.25 -0.62 -2.19
C ALA A 100 -28.86 0.03 -2.06
N ASN A 101 -28.78 1.35 -2.21
CA ASN A 101 -27.55 2.12 -2.03
C ASN A 101 -27.02 2.03 -0.60
N ALA A 102 -27.89 2.19 0.41
CA ALA A 102 -27.49 2.08 1.82
C ALA A 102 -27.00 0.66 2.17
N VAL A 103 -27.66 -0.39 1.67
CA VAL A 103 -27.22 -1.79 1.88
C VAL A 103 -25.85 -2.03 1.26
N VAL A 104 -25.63 -1.56 0.03
CA VAL A 104 -24.33 -1.67 -0.64
C VAL A 104 -23.25 -0.91 0.13
N GLY A 105 -23.54 0.31 0.59
CA GLY A 105 -22.61 1.12 1.39
C GLY A 105 -22.21 0.43 2.70
N VAL A 106 -23.18 -0.02 3.50
CA VAL A 106 -22.92 -0.70 4.78
C VAL A 106 -22.17 -2.01 4.60
N TRP A 107 -22.49 -2.77 3.54
CA TRP A 107 -21.80 -4.03 3.25
C TRP A 107 -20.32 -3.81 2.89
N GLN A 108 -19.98 -2.71 2.23
CA GLN A 108 -18.60 -2.34 1.91
C GLN A 108 -17.81 -1.99 3.17
N GLU A 109 -18.40 -1.19 4.05
CA GLU A 109 -17.71 -0.65 5.23
C GLU A 109 -17.41 -1.72 6.28
N ARG A 110 -18.32 -2.67 6.47
CA ARG A 110 -18.13 -3.80 7.39
C ARG A 110 -16.94 -4.70 7.03
N ASN A 111 -16.57 -4.80 5.76
CA ASN A 111 -15.44 -5.65 5.35
C ASN A 111 -14.07 -5.00 5.65
N ALA A 112 -14.03 -3.71 6.01
CA ALA A 112 -12.79 -2.97 6.25
C ALA A 112 -12.27 -3.02 7.71
N GLU A 113 -13.14 -3.22 8.71
CA GLU A 113 -12.82 -3.05 10.15
C GLU A 113 -11.92 -4.12 10.79
N SER A 114 -11.51 -5.17 10.08
CA SER A 114 -10.83 -6.34 10.69
C SER A 114 -9.35 -6.12 11.08
N ALA A 115 -8.85 -4.89 11.05
CA ALA A 115 -7.41 -4.64 11.14
C ALA A 115 -6.85 -4.66 12.58
N ILE A 116 -7.56 -4.04 13.52
CA ILE A 116 -7.04 -3.76 14.86
C ILE A 116 -7.08 -4.99 15.79
N GLU A 117 -7.88 -6.01 15.44
CA GLU A 117 -7.89 -7.31 16.14
C GLU A 117 -6.57 -8.07 15.99
N ALA A 118 -5.82 -7.87 14.89
CA ALA A 118 -4.56 -8.57 14.63
C ALA A 118 -3.44 -8.21 15.62
N LEU A 119 -3.49 -7.03 16.26
CA LEU A 119 -2.52 -6.63 17.30
C LEU A 119 -2.66 -7.48 18.57
N LYS A 120 -3.88 -7.95 18.90
CA LYS A 120 -4.14 -8.75 20.09
C LYS A 120 -3.51 -10.14 20.02
N GLU A 121 -3.25 -10.67 18.82
CA GLU A 121 -2.55 -11.96 18.65
C GLU A 121 -1.10 -11.94 19.16
N TYR A 122 -0.52 -10.75 19.37
CA TYR A 122 0.84 -10.60 19.86
C TYR A 122 0.94 -10.55 21.39
N GLU A 123 -0.16 -10.36 22.12
CA GLU A 123 -0.16 -10.45 23.58
C GLU A 123 -0.13 -11.93 24.02
N PRO A 124 0.84 -12.35 24.85
CA PRO A 124 0.80 -13.69 25.39
C PRO A 124 -0.37 -13.83 26.37
N GLU A 125 -1.06 -14.97 26.34
CA GLU A 125 -2.15 -15.23 27.30
C GLU A 125 -1.62 -15.30 28.75
N MET A 126 -0.39 -15.77 28.94
CA MET A 126 0.22 -16.06 30.25
C MET A 126 1.65 -15.52 30.35
N GLY A 127 2.09 -15.14 31.55
CA GLY A 127 3.46 -14.79 31.89
C GLY A 127 3.91 -15.40 33.22
N LYS A 128 5.22 -15.39 33.47
CA LYS A 128 5.86 -15.96 34.67
C LYS A 128 6.33 -14.84 35.59
N VAL A 129 5.86 -14.84 36.84
CA VAL A 129 6.23 -13.86 37.87
C VAL A 129 6.75 -14.54 39.13
N ILE A 130 7.49 -13.79 39.92
CA ILE A 130 7.89 -14.10 41.30
C ILE A 130 7.20 -13.06 42.18
N ARG A 131 6.41 -13.51 43.16
CA ARG A 131 5.72 -12.65 44.13
C ARG A 131 5.83 -13.26 45.53
N ALA A 132 5.67 -12.43 46.55
CA ALA A 132 6.02 -12.79 47.93
C ALA A 132 5.07 -13.81 48.56
N ASP A 133 3.91 -14.07 47.93
CA ASP A 133 2.90 -15.01 48.42
C ASP A 133 3.25 -16.49 48.19
N ARG A 134 4.20 -16.78 47.28
CA ARG A 134 4.61 -18.14 46.94
C ARG A 134 6.12 -18.24 46.80
N SER A 135 6.67 -19.36 47.27
CA SER A 135 8.08 -19.70 47.02
C SER A 135 8.24 -20.23 45.59
N GLY A 136 8.89 -19.45 44.72
CA GLY A 136 9.22 -19.84 43.34
C GLY A 136 8.42 -19.11 42.26
N VAL A 137 8.62 -19.51 41.00
CA VAL A 137 7.98 -18.90 39.83
C VAL A 137 6.53 -19.36 39.71
N GLN A 138 5.61 -18.42 39.52
CA GLN A 138 4.20 -18.69 39.25
C GLN A 138 3.81 -18.19 37.85
N ARG A 139 3.00 -18.97 37.14
CA ARG A 139 2.46 -18.61 35.83
C ARG A 139 1.07 -18.02 35.99
N ILE A 140 0.89 -16.76 35.62
CA ILE A 140 -0.37 -16.00 35.73
C ILE A 140 -0.79 -15.47 34.37
N ARG A 141 -2.01 -14.95 34.24
CA ARG A 141 -2.43 -14.28 33.00
C ARG A 141 -1.60 -13.03 32.78
N ALA A 142 -1.19 -12.76 31.54
CA ALA A 142 -0.33 -11.61 31.26
C ALA A 142 -1.00 -10.29 31.63
N ARG A 143 -2.34 -10.19 31.49
CA ARG A 143 -3.13 -9.02 31.91
C ARG A 143 -3.05 -8.67 33.40
N ASP A 144 -2.69 -9.65 34.24
CA ASP A 144 -2.60 -9.48 35.69
C ASP A 144 -1.17 -9.12 36.15
N ILE A 145 -0.23 -8.96 35.21
CA ILE A 145 1.12 -8.44 35.47
C ILE A 145 1.04 -6.93 35.65
N VAL A 146 1.78 -6.40 36.62
CA VAL A 146 1.79 -4.95 36.93
C VAL A 146 3.22 -4.41 36.99
N PRO A 147 3.42 -3.09 36.80
CA PRO A 147 4.73 -2.47 36.99
C PRO A 147 5.29 -2.76 38.39
N GLY A 148 6.55 -3.18 38.43
CA GLY A 148 7.25 -3.63 39.63
C GLY A 148 7.26 -5.15 39.85
N ASP A 149 6.44 -5.94 39.13
CA ASP A 149 6.52 -7.41 39.20
C ASP A 149 7.91 -7.88 38.76
N ILE A 150 8.44 -8.89 39.46
CA ILE A 150 9.64 -9.60 39.03
C ILE A 150 9.20 -10.73 38.12
N VAL A 151 9.74 -10.77 36.91
CA VAL A 151 9.36 -11.69 35.84
C VAL A 151 10.54 -12.54 35.42
N GLU A 152 10.23 -13.78 35.06
CA GLU A 152 11.21 -14.72 34.49
C GLU A 152 10.85 -14.98 33.03
N VAL A 153 11.84 -14.88 32.14
CA VAL A 153 11.70 -15.23 30.73
C VAL A 153 12.76 -16.25 30.34
N ALA A 154 12.40 -17.18 29.47
CA ALA A 154 13.25 -18.24 28.94
C ALA A 154 13.01 -18.43 27.44
N VAL A 155 13.88 -19.20 26.79
CA VAL A 155 13.78 -19.53 25.36
C VAL A 155 12.37 -19.99 24.97
N GLY A 156 11.84 -19.40 23.90
CA GLY A 156 10.49 -19.65 23.39
C GLY A 156 9.38 -18.82 24.05
N ASP A 157 9.64 -18.16 25.18
CA ASP A 157 8.66 -17.27 25.78
C ASP A 157 8.49 -15.98 24.96
N LYS A 158 7.25 -15.52 24.87
CA LYS A 158 6.94 -14.16 24.43
C LYS A 158 6.94 -13.23 25.63
N VAL A 159 7.61 -12.09 25.50
CA VAL A 159 7.81 -11.12 26.55
C VAL A 159 6.47 -10.43 26.86
N PRO A 160 5.97 -10.45 28.12
CA PRO A 160 4.59 -10.05 28.41
C PRO A 160 4.39 -8.56 28.69
N ALA A 161 5.47 -7.81 28.94
CA ALA A 161 5.46 -6.39 29.28
C ALA A 161 6.85 -5.81 28.99
N ASP A 162 7.03 -4.49 29.08
CA ASP A 162 8.36 -3.91 28.99
C ASP A 162 9.10 -4.11 30.31
N ILE A 163 10.30 -4.71 30.23
CA ILE A 163 11.02 -5.26 31.37
C ILE A 163 12.47 -4.77 31.34
N ARG A 164 12.95 -4.31 32.50
CA ARG A 164 14.37 -4.04 32.74
C ARG A 164 15.03 -5.32 33.23
N ILE A 165 16.07 -5.78 32.53
CA ILE A 165 16.81 -7.00 32.91
C ILE A 165 17.55 -6.74 34.22
N ILE A 166 17.44 -7.66 35.18
CA ILE A 166 18.16 -7.63 36.45
C ILE A 166 19.39 -8.53 36.34
N GLU A 167 19.17 -9.78 35.98
CA GLU A 167 20.19 -10.83 35.95
C GLU A 167 19.94 -11.76 34.75
N ILE A 168 21.00 -12.15 34.07
CA ILE A 168 20.97 -13.18 33.03
C ILE A 168 21.48 -14.47 33.64
N ARG A 169 20.66 -15.53 33.64
CA ARG A 169 20.95 -16.82 34.26
C ARG A 169 21.67 -17.79 33.32
N SER A 170 21.58 -17.57 32.01
CA SER A 170 22.34 -18.27 30.98
C SER A 170 23.64 -17.54 30.65
N THR A 171 24.52 -18.18 29.86
CA THR A 171 25.75 -17.54 29.34
C THR A 171 25.44 -16.26 28.56
N THR A 172 24.43 -16.33 27.68
CA THR A 172 23.94 -15.19 26.92
C THR A 172 22.41 -15.20 26.86
N LEU A 173 21.82 -14.01 26.73
CA LEU A 173 20.40 -13.84 26.41
C LEU A 173 20.29 -13.23 25.03
N ARG A 174 19.56 -13.90 24.14
CA ARG A 174 19.26 -13.44 22.78
C ARG A 174 17.77 -13.25 22.62
N VAL A 175 17.38 -12.11 22.07
CA VAL A 175 15.98 -11.70 21.91
C VAL A 175 15.77 -11.33 20.47
N ASP A 176 14.75 -11.90 19.86
CA ASP A 176 14.27 -11.48 18.55
C ASP A 176 13.28 -10.32 18.75
N GLN A 177 13.72 -9.16 18.26
CA GLN A 177 13.01 -7.88 18.35
C GLN A 177 12.48 -7.44 16.97
N SER A 178 12.40 -8.36 16.00
CA SER A 178 11.95 -8.09 14.63
C SER A 178 10.65 -7.28 14.57
N ILE A 179 9.70 -7.53 15.48
CA ILE A 179 8.44 -6.78 15.53
C ILE A 179 8.62 -5.26 15.76
N LEU A 180 9.65 -4.84 16.50
CA LEU A 180 9.89 -3.43 16.83
C LEU A 180 11.02 -2.81 16.02
N THR A 181 11.90 -3.64 15.43
CA THR A 181 13.11 -3.17 14.75
C THR A 181 13.18 -3.53 13.28
N GLY A 182 12.29 -4.38 12.76
CA GLY A 182 12.35 -5.00 11.42
C GLY A 182 13.47 -6.06 11.28
N GLU A 183 14.55 -5.94 12.04
CA GLU A 183 15.69 -6.85 11.95
C GLU A 183 15.41 -8.25 12.50
N SER A 184 15.50 -9.27 11.64
CA SER A 184 15.29 -10.69 11.99
C SER A 184 16.49 -11.36 12.68
N VAL A 185 17.54 -10.58 13.01
CA VAL A 185 18.74 -11.08 13.70
C VAL A 185 18.56 -10.91 15.20
N SER A 186 18.76 -11.99 15.96
CA SER A 186 18.63 -11.94 17.40
C SER A 186 19.66 -10.99 18.02
N VAL A 187 19.21 -10.20 19.00
CA VAL A 187 20.06 -9.20 19.66
C VAL A 187 20.48 -9.73 21.02
N VAL A 188 21.77 -9.65 21.30
CA VAL A 188 22.34 -10.02 22.60
C VAL A 188 22.06 -8.92 23.63
N LYS A 189 21.54 -9.31 24.80
CA LYS A 189 21.19 -8.40 25.90
C LYS A 189 22.21 -8.45 27.04
N HIS A 190 22.23 -7.42 27.89
CA HIS A 190 23.06 -7.31 29.11
C HIS A 190 22.34 -6.58 30.24
N ALA A 191 22.87 -6.60 31.46
CA ALA A 191 22.24 -5.94 32.62
C ALA A 191 22.73 -4.50 32.87
N ASP A 192 23.86 -4.09 32.31
CA ASP A 192 24.46 -2.77 32.57
C ASP A 192 23.57 -1.60 32.13
N PRO A 193 23.58 -0.45 32.84
CA PRO A 193 22.84 0.74 32.45
C PRO A 193 23.38 1.34 31.14
N ILE A 194 22.50 1.98 30.39
CA ILE A 194 22.84 2.62 29.11
C ILE A 194 22.89 4.12 29.33
N PRO A 195 24.06 4.78 29.20
CA PRO A 195 24.23 6.17 29.61
C PRO A 195 23.33 7.16 28.86
N ASP A 196 22.97 6.86 27.61
CA ASP A 196 22.16 7.74 26.78
C ASP A 196 20.67 7.66 27.18
N PRO A 197 20.09 8.73 27.75
CA PRO A 197 18.68 8.76 28.12
C PRO A 197 17.76 8.75 26.88
N ARG A 198 18.26 9.14 25.70
CA ARG A 198 17.54 9.13 24.42
C ARG A 198 17.92 7.94 23.54
N ALA A 199 18.51 6.91 24.11
CA ALA A 199 18.85 5.69 23.38
C ALA A 199 17.62 5.12 22.65
N VAL A 200 17.80 4.77 21.38
CA VAL A 200 16.77 4.13 20.56
C VAL A 200 16.48 2.72 21.03
N ASN A 201 15.34 2.14 20.62
CA ASN A 201 14.96 0.79 21.05
C ASN A 201 16.00 -0.29 20.68
N GLN A 202 16.71 -0.15 19.56
CA GLN A 202 17.81 -1.05 19.18
C GLN A 202 19.01 -0.96 20.16
N ASP A 203 19.24 0.21 20.75
CA ASP A 203 20.37 0.46 21.64
C ASP A 203 20.08 0.09 23.08
N LYS A 204 18.79 0.02 23.47
CA LYS A 204 18.26 -0.46 24.77
C LYS A 204 18.52 -1.97 24.99
N LYS A 205 19.79 -2.36 25.02
CA LYS A 205 20.28 -3.74 25.18
C LYS A 205 20.07 -4.33 26.58
N ASN A 206 19.57 -3.54 27.53
CA ASN A 206 19.22 -3.98 28.88
C ASN A 206 17.71 -4.04 29.15
N MET A 207 16.92 -3.87 28.09
CA MET A 207 15.47 -3.93 28.10
C MET A 207 14.97 -5.15 27.31
N LEU A 208 13.84 -5.71 27.74
CA LEU A 208 12.99 -6.61 26.97
C LEU A 208 11.68 -5.88 26.71
N PHE A 209 11.14 -6.01 25.51
CA PHE A 209 9.95 -5.27 25.11
C PHE A 209 8.75 -6.20 24.94
N SER A 210 7.56 -5.76 25.32
CA SER A 210 6.33 -6.53 25.19
C SER A 210 6.12 -7.00 23.74
N GLY A 211 5.68 -8.26 23.58
CA GLY A 211 5.45 -8.89 22.28
C GLY A 211 6.69 -9.49 21.60
N THR A 212 7.90 -9.12 22.02
CA THR A 212 9.15 -9.73 21.50
C THR A 212 9.33 -11.16 22.01
N ASN A 213 10.19 -11.96 21.38
CA ASN A 213 10.41 -13.35 21.78
C ASN A 213 11.85 -13.61 22.24
N ILE A 214 12.03 -14.55 23.16
CA ILE A 214 13.35 -14.99 23.60
C ILE A 214 13.85 -16.09 22.65
N ALA A 215 14.85 -15.74 21.84
CA ALA A 215 15.46 -16.66 20.89
C ALA A 215 16.39 -17.68 21.58
N ALA A 216 17.13 -17.24 22.60
CA ALA A 216 17.98 -18.12 23.41
C ALA A 216 18.25 -17.54 24.79
N GLY A 217 18.46 -18.43 25.77
CA GLY A 217 18.85 -18.07 27.13
C GLY A 217 17.69 -17.95 28.13
N LYS A 218 18.03 -17.49 29.33
CA LYS A 218 17.12 -17.31 30.47
C LYS A 218 17.52 -16.08 31.27
N ALA A 219 16.55 -15.27 31.67
CA ALA A 219 16.79 -14.05 32.43
C ALA A 219 15.67 -13.71 33.41
N ILE A 220 16.02 -12.94 34.44
CA ILE A 220 15.10 -12.35 35.41
C ILE A 220 15.10 -10.83 35.21
N GLY A 221 13.93 -10.22 35.29
CA GLY A 221 13.77 -8.77 35.11
C GLY A 221 12.64 -8.19 35.95
N ILE A 222 12.57 -6.87 36.00
CA ILE A 222 11.48 -6.10 36.63
C ILE A 222 10.63 -5.41 35.56
N VAL A 223 9.31 -5.48 35.69
CA VAL A 223 8.37 -4.81 34.79
C VAL A 223 8.39 -3.30 35.02
N ILE A 224 8.58 -2.52 33.95
CA ILE A 224 8.68 -1.05 34.02
C ILE A 224 7.45 -0.32 33.46
N ALA A 225 6.73 -0.97 32.54
CA ALA A 225 5.57 -0.45 31.83
C ALA A 225 4.71 -1.62 31.33
N THR A 226 3.39 -1.40 31.29
CA THR A 226 2.35 -2.39 30.94
C THR A 226 1.28 -1.72 30.07
N GLY A 227 0.54 -2.51 29.29
CA GLY A 227 -0.55 -2.04 28.43
C GLY A 227 -0.09 -0.93 27.46
N VAL A 228 -0.86 0.15 27.37
CA VAL A 228 -0.62 1.31 26.49
C VAL A 228 0.71 2.03 26.73
N TYR A 229 1.34 1.84 27.89
CA TYR A 229 2.62 2.51 28.23
C TYR A 229 3.86 1.77 27.73
N THR A 230 3.69 0.55 27.20
CA THR A 230 4.78 -0.21 26.56
C THR A 230 5.14 0.37 25.19
N GLU A 231 6.29 -0.01 24.63
CA GLU A 231 6.67 0.42 23.26
C GLU A 231 5.63 -0.02 22.21
N ILE A 232 5.07 -1.24 22.31
CA ILE A 232 3.97 -1.69 21.43
C ILE A 232 2.66 -0.94 21.72
N GLY A 233 2.41 -0.56 22.98
CA GLY A 233 1.27 0.26 23.38
C GLY A 233 1.31 1.68 22.82
N LYS A 234 2.50 2.29 22.77
CA LYS A 234 2.72 3.59 22.11
C LYS A 234 2.42 3.52 20.61
N ILE A 235 2.89 2.45 19.95
CA ILE A 235 2.59 2.19 18.54
C ILE A 235 1.07 2.09 18.31
N ARG A 236 0.35 1.35 19.18
CA ARG A 236 -1.11 1.28 19.11
C ARG A 236 -1.74 2.67 19.22
N ASN A 237 -1.39 3.45 20.24
CA ASN A 237 -2.01 4.77 20.44
C ASN A 237 -1.80 5.68 19.23
N GLN A 238 -0.60 5.68 18.64
CA GLN A 238 -0.34 6.41 17.40
C GLN A 238 -1.23 5.95 16.25
N MET A 239 -1.46 4.64 16.11
CA MET A 239 -2.39 4.12 15.10
C MET A 239 -3.83 4.57 15.36
N VAL A 240 -4.29 4.60 16.61
CA VAL A 240 -5.66 5.04 16.94
C VAL A 240 -5.84 6.54 16.72
N GLU A 241 -4.85 7.36 17.08
CA GLU A 241 -4.86 8.82 16.91
C GLU A 241 -4.77 9.25 15.43
N THR A 242 -4.30 8.37 14.55
CA THR A 242 -4.22 8.66 13.12
C THR A 242 -5.59 8.47 12.47
N GLU A 243 -6.28 9.58 12.21
CA GLU A 243 -7.53 9.60 11.45
C GLU A 243 -7.25 9.26 9.97
N PRO A 244 -8.02 8.36 9.36
CA PRO A 244 -7.90 8.09 7.94
C PRO A 244 -8.35 9.30 7.12
N GLU A 245 -7.47 9.86 6.30
CA GLU A 245 -7.87 10.90 5.34
C GLU A 245 -8.70 10.32 4.18
N LYS A 246 -9.69 11.07 3.71
CA LYS A 246 -10.45 10.72 2.51
C LYS A 246 -9.54 10.74 1.28
N THR A 247 -9.72 9.79 0.37
CA THR A 247 -8.90 9.72 -0.85
C THR A 247 -9.11 10.93 -1.76
N PRO A 248 -8.15 11.28 -2.63
CA PRO A 248 -8.32 12.37 -3.58
C PRO A 248 -9.59 12.23 -4.43
N LEU A 249 -9.93 11.01 -4.85
CA LEU A 249 -11.18 10.76 -5.57
C LEU A 249 -12.41 11.06 -4.72
N GLN A 250 -12.47 10.57 -3.48
CA GLN A 250 -13.60 10.80 -2.59
C GLN A 250 -13.80 12.30 -2.33
N GLN A 251 -12.72 13.03 -2.07
CA GLN A 251 -12.77 14.50 -1.92
C GLN A 251 -13.34 15.17 -3.18
N LYS A 252 -12.92 14.72 -4.37
CA LYS A 252 -13.42 15.26 -5.65
C LYS A 252 -14.87 14.89 -5.93
N LEU A 253 -15.32 13.71 -5.53
CA LEU A 253 -16.73 13.31 -5.63
C LEU A 253 -17.61 14.12 -4.67
N ASP A 254 -17.14 14.38 -3.44
CA ASP A 254 -17.82 15.25 -2.48
C ASP A 254 -17.91 16.70 -2.99
N GLU A 255 -16.81 17.26 -3.48
CA GLU A 255 -16.78 18.60 -4.12
C GLU A 255 -17.73 18.67 -5.32
N PHE A 256 -17.72 17.64 -6.17
CA PHE A 256 -18.59 17.52 -7.32
C PHE A 256 -20.07 17.45 -6.90
N SER A 257 -20.40 16.60 -5.93
CA SER A 257 -21.74 16.45 -5.35
C SER A 257 -22.28 17.79 -4.85
N GLN A 258 -21.45 18.57 -4.15
CA GLN A 258 -21.82 19.91 -3.68
C GLN A 258 -22.03 20.92 -4.81
N GLN A 259 -21.19 20.89 -5.86
CA GLN A 259 -21.35 21.77 -7.02
C GLN A 259 -22.61 21.43 -7.81
N LEU A 260 -22.84 20.14 -8.08
CA LEU A 260 -24.02 19.65 -8.78
C LEU A 260 -25.30 20.01 -8.01
N SER A 261 -25.32 19.81 -6.70
CA SER A 261 -26.45 20.19 -5.84
C SER A 261 -26.82 21.68 -5.96
N LYS A 262 -25.81 22.57 -6.04
CA LYS A 262 -26.04 24.02 -6.24
C LYS A 262 -26.61 24.32 -7.62
N VAL A 263 -26.10 23.67 -8.67
CA VAL A 263 -26.61 23.84 -10.04
C VAL A 263 -28.05 23.37 -10.13
N ILE A 264 -28.35 22.18 -9.61
CA ILE A 264 -29.71 21.63 -9.56
C ILE A 264 -30.65 22.61 -8.85
N PHE A 265 -30.28 23.06 -7.64
CA PHE A 265 -31.08 24.01 -6.88
C PHE A 265 -31.38 25.30 -7.65
N LEU A 266 -30.38 25.86 -8.36
CA LEU A 266 -30.56 27.05 -9.19
C LEU A 266 -31.49 26.80 -10.38
N VAL A 267 -31.36 25.65 -11.06
CA VAL A 267 -32.24 25.29 -12.18
C VAL A 267 -33.67 25.08 -11.71
N CYS A 268 -33.89 24.40 -10.58
CA CYS A 268 -35.22 24.22 -9.98
C CYS A 268 -35.89 25.57 -9.70
N ILE A 269 -35.16 26.53 -9.10
CA ILE A 269 -35.68 27.88 -8.88
C ILE A 269 -35.98 28.58 -10.20
N ALA A 270 -35.09 28.48 -11.19
CA ALA A 270 -35.29 29.12 -12.48
C ALA A 270 -36.54 28.60 -13.20
N VAL A 271 -36.73 27.28 -13.24
CA VAL A 271 -37.92 26.64 -13.83
C VAL A 271 -39.18 27.06 -13.08
N TRP A 272 -39.15 27.06 -11.75
CA TRP A 272 -40.30 27.48 -10.94
C TRP A 272 -40.66 28.96 -11.18
N VAL A 273 -39.66 29.85 -11.26
CA VAL A 273 -39.86 31.29 -11.50
C VAL A 273 -40.39 31.57 -12.91
N ILE A 274 -39.84 30.90 -13.93
CA ILE A 274 -40.29 31.06 -15.33
C ILE A 274 -41.77 30.66 -15.47
N ASN A 275 -42.20 29.64 -14.74
CA ASN A 275 -43.57 29.13 -14.80
C ASN A 275 -44.58 29.87 -13.90
N ILE A 276 -44.18 30.93 -13.18
CA ILE A 276 -45.09 31.70 -12.30
C ILE A 276 -46.33 32.21 -13.07
N SER A 277 -46.17 32.60 -14.33
CA SER A 277 -47.30 33.08 -15.16
C SER A 277 -48.33 32.00 -15.44
N HIS A 278 -47.95 30.73 -15.38
CA HIS A 278 -48.77 29.56 -15.66
C HIS A 278 -49.42 28.96 -14.39
N PHE A 279 -49.09 29.47 -13.19
CA PHE A 279 -49.68 28.96 -11.94
C PHE A 279 -51.19 29.19 -11.84
N SER A 280 -51.72 30.13 -12.62
CA SER A 280 -53.14 30.49 -12.64
C SER A 280 -53.92 29.80 -13.78
N ASP A 281 -53.32 28.86 -14.52
CA ASP A 281 -53.98 28.21 -15.65
C ASP A 281 -55.17 27.32 -15.20
N PRO A 282 -56.29 27.28 -15.97
CA PRO A 282 -57.56 26.67 -15.54
C PRO A 282 -57.49 25.17 -15.23
N VAL A 283 -56.54 24.45 -15.83
CA VAL A 283 -56.32 23.00 -15.68
C VAL A 283 -56.09 22.60 -14.22
N HIS A 284 -55.51 23.49 -13.42
CA HIS A 284 -55.22 23.23 -12.01
C HIS A 284 -56.43 23.51 -11.08
N GLY A 285 -57.62 23.70 -11.66
CA GLY A 285 -58.86 24.06 -10.94
C GLY A 285 -58.94 25.54 -10.54
N GLY A 286 -58.20 26.42 -11.24
CA GLY A 286 -58.20 27.87 -11.00
C GLY A 286 -57.53 28.35 -9.70
N SER A 287 -56.86 27.45 -8.96
CA SER A 287 -56.17 27.78 -7.71
C SER A 287 -54.66 27.92 -7.92
N TRP A 288 -54.15 29.13 -7.70
CA TRP A 288 -52.71 29.46 -7.75
C TRP A 288 -51.84 28.51 -6.90
N PHE A 289 -52.39 28.03 -5.78
CA PHE A 289 -51.70 27.11 -4.88
C PHE A 289 -51.46 25.73 -5.50
N ARG A 290 -52.41 25.20 -6.27
CA ARG A 290 -52.26 23.90 -6.94
C ARG A 290 -51.27 23.96 -8.11
N GLY A 291 -51.30 25.03 -8.90
CA GLY A 291 -50.31 25.27 -9.96
C GLY A 291 -48.88 25.43 -9.41
N ALA A 292 -48.72 26.18 -8.30
CA ALA A 292 -47.42 26.32 -7.63
C ALA A 292 -46.85 24.98 -7.14
N ILE A 293 -47.70 24.10 -6.60
CA ILE A 293 -47.31 22.75 -6.16
C ILE A 293 -46.96 21.86 -7.36
N TYR A 294 -47.71 21.94 -8.46
CA TYR A 294 -47.45 21.16 -9.67
C TYR A 294 -46.10 21.50 -10.31
N TYR A 295 -45.80 22.78 -10.52
CA TYR A 295 -44.49 23.18 -11.05
C TYR A 295 -43.35 22.95 -10.06
N PHE A 296 -43.64 22.94 -8.75
CA PHE A 296 -42.68 22.50 -7.74
C PHE A 296 -42.42 20.98 -7.85
N LYS A 297 -43.44 20.15 -8.10
CA LYS A 297 -43.29 18.71 -8.43
C LYS A 297 -42.36 18.52 -9.62
N ILE A 298 -42.60 19.21 -10.74
CA ILE A 298 -41.73 19.15 -11.94
C ILE A 298 -40.29 19.57 -11.60
N SER A 299 -40.13 20.62 -10.79
CA SER A 299 -38.80 21.09 -10.37
C SER A 299 -38.07 20.07 -9.50
N VAL A 300 -38.79 19.33 -8.64
CA VAL A 300 -38.23 18.25 -7.81
C VAL A 300 -37.93 17.00 -8.64
N ALA A 301 -38.80 16.66 -9.59
CA ALA A 301 -38.57 15.55 -10.52
C ALA A 301 -37.34 15.80 -11.42
N LEU A 302 -37.17 17.06 -11.86
CA LEU A 302 -35.96 17.55 -12.52
C LEU A 302 -34.72 17.43 -11.63
N ALA A 303 -34.85 17.71 -10.34
CA ALA A 303 -33.75 17.58 -9.39
C ALA A 303 -33.29 16.12 -9.24
N VAL A 304 -34.23 15.18 -9.20
CA VAL A 304 -33.95 13.74 -9.15
C VAL A 304 -33.25 13.29 -10.44
N ALA A 305 -33.80 13.62 -11.61
CA ALA A 305 -33.23 13.25 -12.90
C ALA A 305 -31.78 13.73 -13.12
N ALA A 306 -31.42 14.87 -12.54
CA ALA A 306 -30.08 15.43 -12.68
C ALA A 306 -29.00 14.67 -11.88
N ILE A 307 -29.38 13.83 -10.91
CA ILE A 307 -28.45 13.11 -10.04
C ILE A 307 -27.97 11.84 -10.76
N PRO A 308 -26.66 11.56 -10.83
CA PRO A 308 -26.17 10.33 -11.45
C PRO A 308 -26.22 9.17 -10.44
N GLU A 309 -27.40 8.56 -10.21
CA GLU A 309 -27.57 7.54 -9.16
C GLU A 309 -26.79 6.25 -9.43
N GLY A 310 -26.51 5.95 -10.71
CA GLY A 310 -25.68 4.81 -11.10
C GLY A 310 -24.19 4.98 -10.77
N LEU A 311 -23.73 6.21 -10.49
CA LEU A 311 -22.30 6.51 -10.38
C LEU A 311 -21.59 5.74 -9.24
N PRO A 312 -22.09 5.69 -7.99
CA PRO A 312 -21.45 4.93 -6.92
C PRO A 312 -21.31 3.43 -7.23
N ALA A 313 -22.33 2.85 -7.88
CA ALA A 313 -22.33 1.44 -8.27
C ALA A 313 -21.29 1.14 -9.37
N VAL A 314 -21.19 2.02 -10.37
CA VAL A 314 -20.21 1.90 -11.46
C VAL A 314 -18.78 2.06 -10.92
N ILE A 315 -18.52 3.06 -10.08
CA ILE A 315 -17.20 3.26 -9.45
C ILE A 315 -16.80 2.02 -8.65
N THR A 316 -17.69 1.54 -7.77
CA THR A 316 -17.44 0.35 -6.97
C THR A 316 -17.09 -0.85 -7.84
N THR A 317 -17.88 -1.10 -8.88
CA THR A 317 -17.68 -2.24 -9.78
C THR A 317 -16.33 -2.13 -10.49
N CYS A 318 -15.98 -0.93 -10.99
CA CYS A 318 -14.69 -0.68 -11.63
C CYS A 318 -13.51 -0.91 -10.67
N LEU A 319 -13.58 -0.38 -9.45
CA LEU A 319 -12.54 -0.57 -8.43
C LEU A 319 -12.41 -2.04 -7.99
N ALA A 320 -13.52 -2.76 -7.85
CA ALA A 320 -13.51 -4.18 -7.51
C ALA A 320 -12.86 -5.04 -8.61
N LEU A 321 -13.17 -4.73 -9.88
CA LEU A 321 -12.53 -5.38 -11.02
C LEU A 321 -11.05 -5.02 -11.14
N GLY A 322 -10.69 -3.76 -10.87
CA GLY A 322 -9.31 -3.29 -10.75
C GLY A 322 -8.54 -4.06 -9.69
N THR A 323 -9.12 -4.20 -8.50
CA THR A 323 -8.57 -5.00 -7.39
C THR A 323 -8.34 -6.45 -7.82
N ARG A 324 -9.27 -7.06 -8.56
CA ARG A 324 -9.10 -8.42 -9.09
C ARG A 324 -7.95 -8.52 -10.12
N ARG A 325 -7.73 -7.49 -10.94
CA ARG A 325 -6.59 -7.42 -11.88
C ARG A 325 -5.26 -7.28 -11.13
N MET A 326 -5.21 -6.40 -10.12
CA MET A 326 -4.05 -6.24 -9.24
C MET A 326 -3.71 -7.52 -8.48
N ALA A 327 -4.72 -8.24 -7.97
CA ALA A 327 -4.52 -9.50 -7.25
C ALA A 327 -3.87 -10.58 -8.14
N LYS A 328 -4.19 -10.62 -9.45
CA LYS A 328 -3.51 -11.51 -10.42
C LYS A 328 -2.04 -11.14 -10.64
N LYS A 329 -1.66 -9.89 -10.37
CA LYS A 329 -0.29 -9.38 -10.37
C LYS A 329 0.32 -9.36 -8.95
N ASN A 330 -0.17 -10.20 -8.03
CA ASN A 330 0.32 -10.32 -6.64
C ASN A 330 0.10 -9.09 -5.72
N ALA A 331 -0.70 -8.11 -6.14
CA ALA A 331 -1.07 -6.95 -5.33
C ALA A 331 -2.49 -7.13 -4.75
N ILE A 332 -2.59 -7.48 -3.47
CA ILE A 332 -3.87 -7.67 -2.78
C ILE A 332 -4.30 -6.33 -2.18
N VAL A 333 -5.33 -5.72 -2.76
CA VAL A 333 -5.88 -4.46 -2.25
C VAL A 333 -6.94 -4.77 -1.20
N ARG A 334 -6.83 -4.14 -0.03
CA ARG A 334 -7.78 -4.25 1.07
C ARG A 334 -8.87 -3.18 1.02
N SER A 335 -8.52 -1.98 0.56
CA SER A 335 -9.43 -0.83 0.45
C SER A 335 -9.63 -0.46 -1.02
N LEU A 336 -10.88 -0.53 -1.51
CA LEU A 336 -11.20 -0.27 -2.92
C LEU A 336 -10.77 1.13 -3.40
N PRO A 337 -10.98 2.22 -2.63
CA PRO A 337 -10.53 3.56 -3.04
C PRO A 337 -9.01 3.67 -3.26
N SER A 338 -8.20 2.88 -2.54
CA SER A 338 -6.75 2.94 -2.61
C SER A 338 -6.18 2.54 -3.97
N VAL A 339 -6.94 1.79 -4.77
CA VAL A 339 -6.61 1.47 -6.17
C VAL A 339 -6.37 2.74 -7.00
N GLU A 340 -7.22 3.76 -6.81
CA GLU A 340 -7.08 5.05 -7.51
C GLU A 340 -5.93 5.87 -6.97
N THR A 341 -5.82 5.94 -5.64
CA THR A 341 -4.82 6.74 -4.97
C THR A 341 -3.41 6.29 -5.37
N LEU A 342 -3.25 5.00 -5.65
CA LEU A 342 -1.99 4.41 -6.13
C LEU A 342 -1.51 5.03 -7.43
N GLY A 343 -2.43 5.40 -8.32
CA GLY A 343 -2.10 6.08 -9.57
C GLY A 343 -1.57 7.50 -9.37
N CYS A 344 -1.91 8.13 -8.25
CA CYS A 344 -1.46 9.48 -7.89
C CYS A 344 -0.16 9.51 -7.07
N THR A 345 0.41 8.34 -6.74
CA THR A 345 1.62 8.23 -5.92
C THR A 345 2.77 9.05 -6.51
N SER A 346 3.28 10.02 -5.74
CA SER A 346 4.44 10.83 -6.09
C SER A 346 5.71 10.41 -5.36
N VAL A 347 5.58 9.82 -4.17
CA VAL A 347 6.71 9.31 -3.39
C VAL A 347 6.44 7.90 -2.92
N ILE A 348 7.44 7.03 -3.05
CA ILE A 348 7.44 5.70 -2.43
C ILE A 348 8.55 5.67 -1.38
N CYS A 349 8.16 5.67 -0.11
CA CYS A 349 9.03 5.36 1.01
C CYS A 349 9.07 3.84 1.18
N SER A 350 10.21 3.21 0.92
CA SER A 350 10.34 1.76 1.01
C SER A 350 11.29 1.36 2.13
N ASP A 351 10.91 0.36 2.92
CA ASP A 351 11.89 -0.37 3.74
C ASP A 351 12.90 -1.09 2.84
N LYS A 352 14.10 -1.28 3.35
CA LYS A 352 15.17 -2.02 2.68
C LYS A 352 15.00 -3.52 2.87
N THR A 353 14.96 -3.99 4.11
CA THR A 353 15.03 -5.42 4.44
C THR A 353 13.74 -6.11 4.03
N GLY A 354 13.82 -7.15 3.18
CA GLY A 354 12.67 -7.95 2.76
C GLY A 354 11.85 -7.34 1.62
N THR A 355 11.89 -6.02 1.42
CA THR A 355 11.25 -5.34 0.28
C THR A 355 12.22 -5.08 -0.87
N LEU A 356 13.23 -4.23 -0.68
CA LEU A 356 14.25 -3.96 -1.71
C LEU A 356 15.29 -5.08 -1.80
N THR A 357 15.54 -5.76 -0.68
CA THR A 357 16.43 -6.92 -0.59
C THR A 357 15.64 -8.21 -0.39
N THR A 358 16.32 -9.35 -0.53
CA THR A 358 15.69 -10.66 -0.34
C THR A 358 15.51 -11.02 1.14
N ASN A 359 16.11 -10.28 2.09
CA ASN A 359 16.25 -10.67 3.50
C ASN A 359 16.91 -12.07 3.64
N GLN A 360 17.77 -12.41 2.69
CA GLN A 360 18.50 -13.68 2.67
C GLN A 360 19.98 -13.38 2.61
N MET A 361 20.61 -13.41 3.79
CA MET A 361 22.04 -13.20 3.91
C MET A 361 22.79 -14.23 3.05
N SER A 362 23.59 -13.75 2.11
CA SER A 362 24.36 -14.60 1.20
C SER A 362 25.82 -14.17 1.19
N VAL A 363 26.72 -15.14 1.19
CA VAL A 363 28.15 -14.88 1.00
C VAL A 363 28.39 -14.59 -0.47
N CYS A 364 29.01 -13.45 -0.78
CA CYS A 364 29.23 -13.00 -2.15
C CYS A 364 30.71 -12.90 -2.52
N ARG A 365 31.59 -12.71 -1.53
CA ARG A 365 33.04 -12.72 -1.71
C ARG A 365 33.71 -13.54 -0.62
N MET A 366 34.83 -14.17 -0.93
CA MET A 366 35.74 -14.74 0.06
C MET A 366 37.18 -14.66 -0.41
N PHE A 367 38.14 -14.64 0.52
CA PHE A 367 39.55 -14.71 0.18
C PHE A 367 40.34 -15.59 1.15
N ILE A 368 41.43 -16.14 0.65
CA ILE A 368 42.46 -16.88 1.40
C ILE A 368 43.86 -16.37 0.98
N MET A 369 44.89 -16.71 1.74
CA MET A 369 46.26 -16.41 1.32
C MET A 369 46.71 -17.32 0.18
N GLU A 370 47.35 -16.73 -0.83
CA GLU A 370 48.01 -17.47 -1.91
C GLU A 370 49.49 -17.71 -1.59
N LYS A 371 50.23 -16.64 -1.29
CA LYS A 371 51.68 -16.71 -1.05
C LYS A 371 52.13 -15.63 -0.08
N VAL A 372 53.12 -15.97 0.74
CA VAL A 372 53.82 -15.05 1.64
C VAL A 372 55.33 -15.28 1.50
N GLU A 373 56.04 -14.31 0.92
CA GLU A 373 57.50 -14.33 0.77
C GLU A 373 58.10 -13.01 1.30
N GLY A 374 58.68 -13.07 2.50
CA GLY A 374 59.22 -11.88 3.17
C GLY A 374 58.15 -10.82 3.41
N THR A 375 58.26 -9.67 2.73
CA THR A 375 57.28 -8.57 2.80
C THR A 375 56.23 -8.61 1.68
N GLN A 376 56.39 -9.47 0.68
CA GLN A 376 55.42 -9.63 -0.41
C GLN A 376 54.35 -10.67 -0.03
N CYS A 377 53.09 -10.29 -0.16
CA CYS A 377 51.96 -11.19 0.08
C CYS A 377 50.87 -11.01 -0.98
N SER A 378 50.28 -12.13 -1.41
CA SER A 378 49.18 -12.17 -2.36
C SER A 378 47.98 -12.96 -1.80
N LEU A 379 46.79 -12.61 -2.28
CA LEU A 379 45.51 -13.16 -1.85
C LEU A 379 44.83 -13.82 -3.04
N HIS A 380 44.25 -15.00 -2.84
CA HIS A 380 43.27 -15.54 -3.76
C HIS A 380 41.88 -15.01 -3.38
N GLU A 381 41.26 -14.29 -4.30
CA GLU A 381 39.89 -13.77 -4.16
C GLU A 381 38.92 -14.60 -5.00
N PHE A 382 37.74 -14.82 -4.44
CA PHE A 382 36.66 -15.56 -5.08
C PHE A 382 35.37 -14.78 -4.97
N SER A 383 34.53 -14.85 -6.00
CA SER A 383 33.14 -14.40 -5.98
C SER A 383 32.20 -15.61 -5.96
N ILE A 384 31.04 -15.43 -5.34
CA ILE A 384 30.05 -16.49 -5.15
C ILE A 384 28.73 -16.02 -5.75
N THR A 385 28.12 -16.87 -6.58
CA THR A 385 26.80 -16.60 -7.16
C THR A 385 25.66 -17.18 -6.30
N GLY A 386 24.45 -16.70 -6.55
CA GLY A 386 23.25 -17.08 -5.81
C GLY A 386 22.95 -16.12 -4.65
N SER A 387 21.77 -15.53 -4.67
CA SER A 387 21.31 -14.48 -3.75
C SER A 387 20.32 -14.99 -2.69
N THR A 388 20.23 -16.32 -2.54
CA THR A 388 19.25 -16.98 -1.67
C THR A 388 19.91 -18.04 -0.79
N TYR A 389 19.13 -18.61 0.13
CA TYR A 389 19.52 -19.78 0.94
C TYR A 389 19.49 -21.09 0.16
N ALA A 390 19.06 -21.10 -1.10
CA ALA A 390 19.16 -22.28 -1.93
C ALA A 390 20.64 -22.63 -2.16
N PRO A 391 21.03 -23.91 -2.04
CA PRO A 391 22.40 -24.38 -2.30
C PRO A 391 22.70 -24.46 -3.81
N GLU A 392 22.27 -23.44 -4.54
CA GLU A 392 22.40 -23.24 -5.98
C GLU A 392 23.30 -22.03 -6.23
N GLY A 393 24.40 -22.25 -6.93
CA GLY A 393 25.41 -21.23 -7.19
C GLY A 393 26.75 -21.85 -7.52
N GLN A 394 27.68 -21.02 -7.98
CA GLN A 394 29.04 -21.38 -8.36
C GLN A 394 30.03 -20.45 -7.68
N ILE A 395 31.24 -20.98 -7.46
CA ILE A 395 32.38 -20.21 -6.97
C ILE A 395 33.23 -19.84 -8.17
N LEU A 396 33.48 -18.54 -8.33
CA LEU A 396 34.21 -17.98 -9.45
C LEU A 396 35.53 -17.38 -8.96
N LYS A 397 36.58 -17.49 -9.78
CA LYS A 397 37.84 -16.77 -9.66
C LYS A 397 38.10 -16.10 -11.00
N ASP A 398 38.31 -14.78 -10.99
CA ASP A 398 38.45 -13.98 -12.22
C ASP A 398 37.29 -14.23 -13.22
N GLU A 399 36.05 -14.28 -12.72
CA GLU A 399 34.81 -14.57 -13.46
C GLU A 399 34.71 -15.98 -14.09
N GLN A 400 35.63 -16.90 -13.76
CA GLN A 400 35.61 -18.29 -14.23
C GLN A 400 35.26 -19.27 -13.11
N PRO A 401 34.39 -20.27 -13.35
CA PRO A 401 34.07 -21.30 -12.35
C PRO A 401 35.30 -22.11 -11.95
N VAL A 402 35.49 -22.32 -10.64
CA VAL A 402 36.61 -23.09 -10.09
C VAL A 402 36.15 -24.20 -9.16
N GLN A 403 36.91 -25.29 -9.12
CA GLN A 403 36.71 -26.37 -8.15
C GLN A 403 37.40 -26.02 -6.83
N CYS A 404 36.62 -25.82 -5.77
CA CYS A 404 37.15 -25.38 -4.48
C CYS A 404 38.07 -26.41 -3.81
N GLY A 405 37.86 -27.70 -4.06
CA GLY A 405 38.70 -28.78 -3.52
C GLY A 405 40.17 -28.75 -3.98
N GLN A 406 40.51 -27.96 -5.00
CA GLN A 406 41.89 -27.78 -5.46
C GLN A 406 42.69 -26.82 -4.56
N TYR A 407 42.03 -26.07 -3.69
CA TYR A 407 42.65 -25.08 -2.80
C TYR A 407 42.52 -25.54 -1.35
N ASP A 408 43.62 -26.00 -0.73
CA ASP A 408 43.60 -26.49 0.66
C ASP A 408 43.04 -25.46 1.66
N GLY A 409 43.35 -24.18 1.44
CA GLY A 409 42.80 -23.09 2.25
C GLY A 409 41.27 -22.98 2.18
N LEU A 410 40.66 -23.30 1.02
CA LEU A 410 39.20 -23.34 0.89
C LEU A 410 38.60 -24.57 1.58
N VAL A 411 39.31 -25.70 1.62
CA VAL A 411 38.88 -26.89 2.38
C VAL A 411 38.82 -26.58 3.88
N GLU A 412 39.85 -25.93 4.43
CA GLU A 412 39.86 -25.52 5.83
C GLU A 412 38.82 -24.40 6.10
N LEU A 413 38.65 -23.46 5.17
CA LEU A 413 37.62 -22.41 5.25
C LEU A 413 36.22 -23.02 5.33
N ALA A 414 35.88 -23.95 4.43
CA ALA A 414 34.60 -24.67 4.45
C ALA A 414 34.42 -25.46 5.76
N THR A 415 35.51 -26.04 6.28
CA THR A 415 35.49 -26.77 7.55
C THR A 415 35.12 -25.87 8.73
N ILE A 416 35.71 -24.65 8.81
CA ILE A 416 35.35 -23.66 9.83
C ILE A 416 33.88 -23.25 9.69
N CYS A 417 33.44 -22.94 8.47
CA CYS A 417 32.06 -22.52 8.17
C CYS A 417 31.00 -23.57 8.55
N ALA A 418 31.31 -24.87 8.42
CA ALA A 418 30.39 -25.96 8.75
C ALA A 418 30.38 -26.34 10.24
N LEU A 419 31.53 -26.33 10.90
CA LEU A 419 31.68 -26.81 12.29
C LEU A 419 31.45 -25.70 13.30
N CYS A 420 32.03 -24.51 13.07
CA CYS A 420 31.86 -23.35 13.92
C CYS A 420 30.53 -22.67 13.61
N ASN A 421 29.44 -23.42 13.68
CA ASN A 421 28.11 -23.03 13.23
C ASN A 421 27.05 -23.79 14.03
N ASP A 422 25.99 -23.09 14.44
CA ASP A 422 24.85 -23.67 15.16
C ASP A 422 23.56 -23.62 14.32
N SER A 423 23.64 -23.12 13.09
CA SER A 423 22.53 -22.99 12.14
C SER A 423 22.58 -24.04 11.03
N SER A 424 21.45 -24.27 10.38
CA SER A 424 21.30 -25.22 9.27
C SER A 424 20.34 -24.70 8.19
N LEU A 425 20.32 -25.39 7.06
CA LEU A 425 19.31 -25.18 6.01
C LEU A 425 18.21 -26.22 6.15
N ASP A 426 16.98 -25.83 5.88
CA ASP A 426 15.85 -26.77 5.77
C ASP A 426 15.11 -26.53 4.46
N TYR A 427 14.56 -27.58 3.85
CA TYR A 427 13.74 -27.44 2.66
C TYR A 427 12.26 -27.55 3.05
N ASN A 428 11.56 -26.43 3.02
CA ASN A 428 10.15 -26.40 3.35
C ASN A 428 9.34 -26.91 2.15
N GLU A 429 8.84 -28.15 2.23
CA GLU A 429 8.07 -28.78 1.15
C GLU A 429 6.77 -28.04 0.81
N SER A 430 6.14 -27.40 1.80
CA SER A 430 4.89 -26.67 1.60
C SER A 430 5.08 -25.39 0.79
N LYS A 431 6.13 -24.61 1.11
CA LYS A 431 6.48 -23.37 0.39
C LYS A 431 7.40 -23.62 -0.81
N LYS A 432 7.94 -24.82 -0.94
CA LYS A 432 8.91 -25.25 -1.97
C LYS A 432 10.21 -24.43 -2.01
N VAL A 433 10.61 -23.83 -0.89
CA VAL A 433 11.81 -22.99 -0.76
C VAL A 433 12.73 -23.50 0.35
N TYR A 434 14.02 -23.19 0.25
CA TYR A 434 14.98 -23.42 1.34
C TYR A 434 14.84 -22.30 2.37
N GLU A 435 14.60 -22.67 3.62
CA GLU A 435 14.47 -21.78 4.75
C GLU A 435 15.68 -21.91 5.69
N LYS A 436 15.94 -20.83 6.42
CA LYS A 436 16.99 -20.82 7.45
C LYS A 436 16.48 -21.49 8.72
N VAL A 437 17.36 -22.22 9.41
CA VAL A 437 17.17 -22.66 10.78
C VAL A 437 18.30 -22.08 11.62
N GLY A 438 17.98 -21.08 12.45
CA GLY A 438 18.96 -20.33 13.23
C GLY A 438 19.23 -18.93 12.67
N GLU A 439 20.47 -18.45 12.80
CA GLU A 439 20.83 -17.09 12.45
C GLU A 439 21.08 -16.93 10.94
N ALA A 440 20.69 -15.77 10.39
CA ALA A 440 20.86 -15.48 8.96
C ALA A 440 22.33 -15.52 8.53
N THR A 441 23.22 -14.94 9.35
CA THR A 441 24.68 -14.91 9.13
C THR A 441 25.29 -16.30 9.10
N GLU A 442 24.87 -17.17 10.01
CA GLU A 442 25.38 -18.53 10.10
C GLU A 442 24.82 -19.43 9.00
N THR A 443 23.54 -19.28 8.68
CA THR A 443 22.91 -20.00 7.56
C THR A 443 23.56 -19.64 6.22
N ALA A 444 24.02 -18.40 6.05
CA ALA A 444 24.79 -17.99 4.88
C ALA A 444 26.10 -18.80 4.75
N LEU A 445 26.76 -19.11 5.87
CA LEU A 445 27.95 -19.97 5.90
C LEU A 445 27.60 -21.42 5.57
N THR A 446 26.48 -21.93 6.09
CA THR A 446 25.98 -23.28 5.76
C THR A 446 25.72 -23.39 4.25
N CYS A 447 25.04 -22.40 3.66
CA CYS A 447 24.79 -22.31 2.23
C CYS A 447 26.10 -22.21 1.42
N LEU A 448 27.07 -21.42 1.88
CA LEU A 448 28.39 -21.32 1.25
C LEU A 448 29.07 -22.70 1.16
N VAL A 449 29.07 -23.48 2.25
CA VAL A 449 29.66 -24.83 2.27
C VAL A 449 29.01 -25.75 1.24
N GLU A 450 27.68 -25.68 1.12
CA GLU A 450 26.94 -26.46 0.12
C GLU A 450 27.28 -26.05 -1.33
N LYS A 451 27.59 -24.78 -1.58
CA LYS A 451 28.03 -24.25 -2.89
C LYS A 451 29.49 -24.61 -3.21
N MET A 452 30.36 -24.62 -2.19
CA MET A 452 31.78 -24.92 -2.37
C MET A 452 32.04 -26.38 -2.72
N ASN A 453 31.27 -27.31 -2.12
CA ASN A 453 31.41 -28.76 -2.30
C ASN A 453 32.88 -29.22 -2.35
N VAL A 454 33.66 -28.86 -1.32
CA VAL A 454 35.13 -29.01 -1.33
C VAL A 454 35.61 -30.46 -1.45
N PHE A 455 34.76 -31.44 -1.13
CA PHE A 455 35.04 -32.88 -1.24
C PHE A 455 34.48 -33.52 -2.52
N ASN A 456 33.94 -32.73 -3.45
CA ASN A 456 33.33 -33.22 -4.70
C ASN A 456 32.30 -34.35 -4.46
N THR A 457 31.47 -34.19 -3.43
CA THR A 457 30.39 -35.14 -3.13
C THR A 457 29.41 -35.20 -4.30
N ASP A 458 28.92 -36.39 -4.65
CA ASP A 458 27.89 -36.54 -5.69
C ASP A 458 26.54 -36.06 -5.14
N LEU A 459 26.08 -34.92 -5.67
CA LEU A 459 24.83 -34.26 -5.25
C LEU A 459 23.67 -34.56 -6.20
N SER A 460 23.92 -35.22 -7.34
CA SER A 460 22.96 -35.34 -8.44
C SER A 460 21.74 -36.22 -8.12
N LYS A 461 21.90 -37.15 -7.17
CA LYS A 461 20.88 -38.15 -6.80
C LYS A 461 20.12 -37.80 -5.52
N LEU A 462 20.45 -36.69 -4.86
CA LEU A 462 19.84 -36.30 -3.61
C LEU A 462 18.50 -35.59 -3.85
N SER A 463 17.52 -35.89 -3.00
CA SER A 463 16.29 -35.08 -2.93
C SER A 463 16.59 -33.66 -2.46
N LYS A 464 15.66 -32.71 -2.67
CA LYS A 464 15.85 -31.31 -2.21
C LYS A 464 16.03 -31.20 -0.69
N VAL A 465 15.37 -32.07 0.07
CA VAL A 465 15.49 -32.14 1.53
C VAL A 465 16.88 -32.63 1.94
N GLU A 466 17.36 -33.73 1.34
CA GLU A 466 18.70 -34.26 1.61
C GLU A 466 19.81 -33.32 1.13
N ARG A 467 19.58 -32.61 0.02
CA ARG A 467 20.51 -31.64 -0.56
C ARG A 467 20.81 -30.47 0.38
N ALA A 468 19.88 -30.12 1.27
CA ALA A 468 19.97 -28.92 2.12
C ALA A 468 21.25 -28.87 2.98
N ASN A 469 21.72 -30.01 3.50
CA ASN A 469 22.90 -30.08 4.38
C ASN A 469 23.91 -31.16 3.96
N ALA A 470 23.94 -31.55 2.69
CA ALA A 470 24.74 -32.68 2.21
C ALA A 470 26.24 -32.49 2.46
N CYS A 471 26.83 -31.39 1.97
CA CYS A 471 28.26 -31.11 2.13
C CYS A 471 28.63 -30.81 3.58
N ASN A 472 27.76 -30.09 4.32
CA ASN A 472 27.96 -29.84 5.75
C ASN A 472 28.00 -31.15 6.54
N SER A 473 27.15 -32.12 6.19
CA SER A 473 27.11 -33.42 6.85
C SER A 473 28.39 -34.22 6.62
N VAL A 474 28.95 -34.18 5.41
CA VAL A 474 30.25 -34.80 5.11
C VAL A 474 31.36 -34.22 5.99
N ILE A 475 31.42 -32.89 6.16
CA ILE A 475 32.42 -32.26 7.04
C ILE A 475 32.22 -32.66 8.50
N LYS A 476 30.98 -32.69 8.98
CA LYS A 476 30.64 -33.09 10.35
C LYS A 476 31.00 -34.56 10.64
N GLN A 477 31.13 -35.41 9.62
CA GLN A 477 31.62 -36.78 9.77
C GLN A 477 33.13 -36.86 9.96
N LEU A 478 33.92 -35.87 9.51
CA LEU A 478 35.39 -35.85 9.62
C LEU A 478 35.88 -35.39 11.00
N MET A 479 35.11 -34.52 11.66
CA MET A 479 35.45 -33.91 12.94
C MET A 479 34.24 -33.93 13.86
N ARG A 480 34.40 -34.52 15.04
CA ARG A 480 33.39 -34.51 16.10
C ARG A 480 33.45 -33.18 16.85
N LYS A 481 32.35 -32.44 16.88
CA LYS A 481 32.18 -31.23 17.70
C LYS A 481 31.94 -31.64 19.15
N GLU A 482 32.85 -31.27 20.05
CA GLU A 482 32.81 -31.64 21.47
C GLU A 482 32.11 -30.58 22.33
N CYS A 483 32.44 -29.31 22.09
CA CYS A 483 31.79 -28.16 22.73
C CYS A 483 31.90 -26.91 21.87
N THR A 484 31.03 -25.94 22.16
CA THR A 484 31.04 -24.59 21.56
C THR A 484 31.41 -23.58 22.65
N LEU A 485 32.36 -22.72 22.34
CA LEU A 485 32.63 -21.48 23.08
C LEU A 485 31.74 -20.41 22.43
N GLU A 486 30.60 -20.19 23.07
CA GLU A 486 29.52 -19.35 22.55
C GLU A 486 29.99 -17.95 22.13
N PHE A 487 29.24 -17.29 21.26
CA PHE A 487 29.54 -15.91 20.91
C PHE A 487 29.38 -15.00 22.13
N SER A 488 30.37 -14.15 22.38
CA SER A 488 30.38 -13.19 23.47
C SER A 488 30.87 -11.84 22.96
N ARG A 489 30.27 -10.76 23.45
CA ARG A 489 30.40 -9.41 22.87
C ARG A 489 31.75 -8.76 23.16
N ASP A 490 32.36 -9.12 24.29
CA ASP A 490 33.71 -8.74 24.70
C ASP A 490 34.76 -9.15 23.67
N ARG A 491 34.75 -10.40 23.20
CA ARG A 491 35.72 -10.92 22.22
C ARG A 491 35.24 -10.92 20.77
N LYS A 492 33.94 -10.75 20.54
CA LYS A 492 33.28 -10.70 19.21
C LYS A 492 33.63 -11.87 18.29
N SER A 493 33.81 -13.06 18.85
CA SER A 493 34.06 -14.30 18.11
C SER A 493 33.19 -15.42 18.65
N MET A 494 33.18 -16.55 17.96
CA MET A 494 32.65 -17.84 18.39
C MET A 494 33.73 -18.86 18.05
N SER A 495 33.86 -19.91 18.86
CA SER A 495 34.70 -21.03 18.48
C SER A 495 34.13 -22.38 18.89
N VAL A 496 34.62 -23.45 18.26
CA VAL A 496 34.20 -24.82 18.54
C VAL A 496 35.43 -25.70 18.71
N TYR A 497 35.40 -26.56 19.72
CA TYR A 497 36.44 -27.56 19.95
C TYR A 497 36.04 -28.86 19.25
N CYS A 498 36.95 -29.37 18.42
CA CYS A 498 36.68 -30.52 17.58
C CYS A 498 37.80 -31.58 17.66
N THR A 499 37.40 -32.85 17.66
CA THR A 499 38.28 -34.02 17.65
C THR A 499 38.10 -34.82 16.35
N PRO A 500 39.17 -35.33 15.71
CA PRO A 500 39.04 -36.17 14.51
C PRO A 500 38.32 -37.49 14.80
N THR A 501 37.51 -38.00 13.86
CA THR A 501 36.71 -39.23 14.02
C THR A 501 37.37 -40.49 13.44
N GLY A 502 38.36 -40.39 12.55
CA GLY A 502 39.00 -41.52 11.87
C GLY A 502 40.25 -42.11 12.59
N PRO A 503 40.66 -43.34 12.25
CA PRO A 503 41.86 -43.98 12.83
C PRO A 503 43.13 -43.18 12.45
N SER A 504 43.81 -42.71 13.49
CA SER A 504 45.01 -41.86 13.41
C SER A 504 46.20 -42.63 12.85
N ASN A 505 46.46 -42.50 11.55
CA ASN A 505 47.80 -42.79 11.00
C ASN A 505 48.65 -41.51 10.84
N ASN A 506 48.05 -40.33 10.96
CA ASN A 506 48.76 -39.04 11.05
C ASN A 506 48.18 -38.19 12.19
N SER A 507 49.07 -37.70 13.03
CA SER A 507 48.87 -36.96 14.28
C SER A 507 48.26 -35.57 14.09
N THR A 508 47.04 -35.45 13.56
CA THR A 508 46.26 -34.22 13.75
C THR A 508 45.56 -34.32 15.11
N GLY A 509 46.07 -33.59 16.09
CA GLY A 509 45.42 -33.47 17.40
C GLY A 509 44.08 -32.75 17.31
N SER A 510 43.41 -32.57 18.44
CA SER A 510 42.21 -31.73 18.54
C SER A 510 42.47 -30.35 17.93
N LYS A 511 41.45 -29.75 17.33
CA LYS A 511 41.50 -28.39 16.77
C LYS A 511 40.40 -27.52 17.34
N MET A 512 40.61 -26.21 17.32
CA MET A 512 39.57 -25.25 17.58
C MET A 512 39.33 -24.40 16.34
N PHE A 513 38.09 -24.33 15.87
CA PHE A 513 37.72 -23.50 14.72
C PHE A 513 37.07 -22.23 15.23
N VAL A 514 37.51 -21.07 14.74
CA VAL A 514 37.12 -19.74 15.23
C VAL A 514 36.55 -18.91 14.09
N LYS A 515 35.43 -18.24 14.33
CA LYS A 515 34.89 -17.19 13.45
C LYS A 515 34.59 -15.93 14.25
N GLY A 516 34.72 -14.75 13.66
CA GLY A 516 34.38 -13.53 14.38
C GLY A 516 34.65 -12.23 13.63
N ALA A 517 34.53 -11.12 14.37
CA ALA A 517 34.87 -9.80 13.88
C ALA A 517 36.34 -9.76 13.42
N PRO A 518 36.63 -9.29 12.19
CA PRO A 518 37.97 -9.35 11.63
C PRO A 518 39.07 -8.78 12.53
N GLU A 519 38.88 -7.56 13.04
CA GLU A 519 39.87 -6.88 13.88
C GLU A 519 40.21 -7.71 15.12
N SER A 520 39.19 -8.18 15.85
CA SER A 520 39.35 -8.93 17.10
C SER A 520 39.92 -10.33 16.90
N VAL A 521 39.64 -11.00 15.78
CA VAL A 521 40.20 -12.33 15.49
C VAL A 521 41.64 -12.21 15.00
N ILE A 522 41.91 -11.29 14.07
CA ILE A 522 43.26 -11.09 13.49
C ILE A 522 44.26 -10.60 14.54
N GLU A 523 43.82 -9.80 15.52
CA GLU A 523 44.66 -9.39 16.65
C GLU A 523 45.20 -10.58 17.45
N ARG A 524 44.39 -11.63 17.59
CA ARG A 524 44.73 -12.89 18.29
C ARG A 524 45.42 -13.92 17.40
N CYS A 525 45.58 -13.63 16.11
CA CYS A 525 46.34 -14.46 15.19
C CYS A 525 47.84 -14.16 15.28
N THR A 526 48.63 -15.20 15.49
CA THR A 526 50.10 -15.20 15.46
C THR A 526 50.64 -15.72 14.14
N HIS A 527 49.83 -16.53 13.43
CA HIS A 527 50.19 -17.19 12.19
C HIS A 527 49.12 -17.00 11.11
N VAL A 528 49.47 -17.36 9.89
CA VAL A 528 48.60 -17.37 8.73
C VAL A 528 48.77 -18.69 7.96
N ARG A 529 47.66 -19.23 7.45
CA ARG A 529 47.64 -20.43 6.62
C ARG A 529 47.90 -20.06 5.16
N VAL A 530 48.86 -20.76 4.53
CA VAL A 530 49.17 -20.64 3.11
C VAL A 530 49.19 -22.06 2.51
N GLY A 531 48.12 -22.46 1.85
CA GLY A 531 47.89 -23.87 1.49
C GLY A 531 47.91 -24.76 2.74
N PRO A 532 48.71 -25.84 2.79
CA PRO A 532 48.86 -26.66 4.00
C PRO A 532 49.84 -26.06 5.03
N ALA A 533 50.65 -25.06 4.64
CA ALA A 533 51.72 -24.53 5.48
C ALA A 533 51.22 -23.47 6.49
N LYS A 534 51.88 -23.42 7.65
CA LYS A 534 51.69 -22.40 8.70
C LYS A 534 52.87 -21.44 8.67
N VAL A 535 52.60 -20.15 8.45
CA VAL A 535 53.62 -19.09 8.33
C VAL A 535 53.37 -18.01 9.39
N PRO A 536 54.39 -17.36 9.98
CA PRO A 536 54.19 -16.27 10.94
C PRO A 536 53.42 -15.08 10.33
N LEU A 537 52.50 -14.49 11.09
CA LEU A 537 51.76 -13.29 10.66
C LEU A 537 52.61 -12.04 10.91
N THR A 538 53.24 -11.53 9.86
CA THR A 538 54.03 -10.28 9.92
C THR A 538 53.12 -9.05 9.78
N ALA A 539 53.58 -7.88 10.24
CA ALA A 539 52.81 -6.63 10.16
C ALA A 539 52.38 -6.27 8.71
N PRO A 540 53.23 -6.38 7.67
CA PRO A 540 52.79 -6.12 6.29
C PRO A 540 51.65 -7.04 5.82
N VAL A 541 51.67 -8.31 6.23
CA VAL A 541 50.61 -9.27 5.89
C VAL A 541 49.31 -8.91 6.62
N ARG A 542 49.41 -8.57 7.92
CA ARG A 542 48.26 -8.10 8.72
C ARG A 542 47.61 -6.88 8.09
N ASP A 543 48.41 -5.88 7.68
CA ASP A 543 47.91 -4.65 7.07
C ASP A 543 47.26 -4.91 5.71
N LYS A 544 47.80 -5.83 4.90
CA LYS A 544 47.19 -6.22 3.62
C LYS A 544 45.82 -6.87 3.82
N ILE A 545 45.69 -7.78 4.79
CA ILE A 545 44.42 -8.44 5.12
C ILE A 545 43.39 -7.41 5.60
N LEU A 546 43.77 -6.57 6.58
CA LEU A 546 42.86 -5.54 7.13
C LEU A 546 42.50 -4.47 6.10
N GLY A 547 43.43 -4.10 5.20
CA GLY A 547 43.17 -3.19 4.09
C GLY A 547 42.07 -3.73 3.17
N ARG A 548 42.19 -4.99 2.74
CA ARG A 548 41.16 -5.62 1.90
C ARG A 548 39.80 -5.73 2.59
N ILE A 549 39.78 -6.09 3.86
CA ILE A 549 38.53 -6.20 4.62
C ILE A 549 37.84 -4.83 4.74
N ARG A 550 38.62 -3.76 4.88
CA ARG A 550 38.12 -2.40 4.88
C ARG A 550 37.53 -2.01 3.52
N ASP A 551 38.20 -2.37 2.42
CA ASP A 551 37.70 -2.13 1.06
C ASP A 551 36.34 -2.82 0.85
N TRP A 552 36.18 -4.05 1.33
CA TRP A 552 34.90 -4.77 1.24
C TRP A 552 33.82 -4.15 2.14
N GLY A 553 34.17 -3.72 3.36
CA GLY A 553 33.21 -3.16 4.31
C GLY A 553 32.79 -1.73 4.03
N MET A 554 33.64 -0.91 3.39
CA MET A 554 33.41 0.51 3.11
C MET A 554 33.27 0.84 1.61
N GLY A 555 33.65 -0.07 0.72
CA GLY A 555 33.53 0.10 -0.72
C GLY A 555 32.11 -0.12 -1.24
N ILE A 556 31.94 -0.19 -2.56
CA ILE A 556 30.64 -0.39 -3.23
C ILE A 556 29.92 -1.67 -2.77
N ASP A 557 30.69 -2.69 -2.37
CA ASP A 557 30.13 -3.97 -1.94
C ASP A 557 29.50 -3.91 -0.54
N THR A 558 29.99 -3.06 0.37
CA THR A 558 29.56 -2.93 1.78
C THR A 558 29.23 -4.26 2.48
N LEU A 559 30.17 -5.20 2.39
CA LEU A 559 29.99 -6.55 2.91
C LEU A 559 30.15 -6.58 4.43
N ARG A 560 29.33 -7.41 5.07
CA ARG A 560 29.59 -7.90 6.42
C ARG A 560 30.70 -8.94 6.35
N CYS A 561 31.89 -8.57 6.82
CA CYS A 561 33.06 -9.46 6.82
C CYS A 561 33.15 -10.28 8.12
N LEU A 562 33.49 -11.57 7.97
CA LEU A 562 33.88 -12.46 9.07
C LEU A 562 35.26 -13.05 8.80
N ALA A 563 36.17 -12.90 9.76
CA ALA A 563 37.45 -13.58 9.74
C ALA A 563 37.29 -15.01 10.29
N LEU A 564 37.99 -15.93 9.65
CA LEU A 564 37.99 -17.35 9.95
C LEU A 564 39.41 -17.76 10.30
N ALA A 565 39.58 -18.39 11.46
CA ALA A 565 40.88 -18.79 11.99
C ALA A 565 40.79 -20.14 12.69
N THR A 566 41.94 -20.78 12.90
CA THR A 566 42.02 -22.07 13.61
C THR A 566 43.10 -22.03 14.68
N HIS A 567 42.82 -22.67 15.81
CA HIS A 567 43.82 -23.00 16.81
C HIS A 567 44.31 -24.42 16.51
N ASP A 568 45.58 -24.54 16.08
CA ASP A 568 46.16 -25.82 15.64
C ASP A 568 46.46 -26.78 16.80
N SER A 569 46.75 -26.24 17.99
CA SER A 569 47.10 -27.03 19.19
C SER A 569 46.40 -26.49 20.45
N PRO A 570 45.06 -26.55 20.52
CA PRO A 570 44.29 -25.99 21.62
C PRO A 570 44.56 -26.73 22.92
N VAL A 571 44.29 -26.05 24.04
CA VAL A 571 44.38 -26.64 25.39
C VAL A 571 43.48 -27.87 25.49
N ARG A 572 43.84 -28.82 26.37
CA ARG A 572 43.02 -30.03 26.58
C ARG A 572 41.66 -29.65 27.15
N ARG A 573 40.60 -30.32 26.69
CA ARG A 573 39.21 -30.02 27.09
C ARG A 573 39.02 -30.03 28.60
N GLU A 574 39.66 -30.97 29.30
CA GLU A 574 39.51 -31.14 30.75
C GLU A 574 40.05 -29.95 31.55
N THR A 575 40.92 -29.13 30.93
CA THR A 575 41.49 -27.92 31.53
C THR A 575 40.69 -26.65 31.22
N MET A 576 39.67 -26.74 30.36
CA MET A 576 38.83 -25.61 29.97
C MET A 576 37.67 -25.41 30.95
N GLN A 577 37.54 -24.19 31.47
CA GLN A 577 36.42 -23.78 32.31
C GLN A 577 35.27 -23.30 31.42
N LEU A 578 34.46 -24.25 30.93
CA LEU A 578 33.38 -23.95 29.98
C LEU A 578 32.21 -23.17 30.60
N HIS A 579 32.15 -23.07 31.93
CA HIS A 579 31.12 -22.32 32.66
C HIS A 579 31.44 -20.83 32.78
N ASP A 580 32.70 -20.43 32.56
CA ASP A 580 33.13 -19.04 32.64
C ASP A 580 33.42 -18.50 31.24
N SER A 581 32.49 -17.69 30.71
CA SER A 581 32.63 -17.08 29.39
C SER A 581 33.81 -16.09 29.30
N ALA A 582 34.24 -15.50 30.42
CA ALA A 582 35.38 -14.58 30.41
C ALA A 582 36.69 -15.31 30.11
N ALA A 583 36.79 -16.60 30.42
CA ALA A 583 37.95 -17.42 30.10
C ALA A 583 38.07 -17.73 28.60
N PHE A 584 37.00 -17.58 27.81
CA PHE A 584 36.97 -18.02 26.40
C PHE A 584 37.96 -17.26 25.53
N VAL A 585 38.20 -15.97 25.82
CA VAL A 585 39.19 -15.17 25.09
C VAL A 585 40.61 -15.73 25.25
N HIS A 586 40.91 -16.32 26.41
CA HIS A 586 42.23 -16.89 26.68
C HIS A 586 42.47 -18.19 25.91
N TYR A 587 41.41 -18.97 25.69
CA TYR A 587 41.47 -20.20 24.89
C TYR A 587 41.61 -19.90 23.39
N GLU A 588 41.15 -18.74 22.94
CA GLU A 588 41.19 -18.28 21.55
C GLU A 588 42.42 -17.40 21.22
N ASN A 589 43.56 -17.65 21.85
CA ASN A 589 44.84 -17.00 21.51
C ASN A 589 45.70 -17.92 20.64
N ASP A 590 46.79 -17.39 20.07
CA ASP A 590 47.73 -18.13 19.20
C ASP A 590 47.06 -18.75 17.96
N LEU A 591 46.15 -17.98 17.35
CA LEU A 591 45.38 -18.45 16.20
C LEU A 591 46.17 -18.39 14.89
N THR A 592 45.81 -19.27 13.96
CA THR A 592 46.25 -19.25 12.57
C THR A 592 45.11 -18.70 11.70
N PHE A 593 45.30 -17.53 11.07
CA PHE A 593 44.32 -16.96 10.15
C PHE A 593 44.20 -17.83 8.90
N VAL A 594 42.97 -18.18 8.49
CA VAL A 594 42.71 -19.02 7.31
C VAL A 594 42.16 -18.20 6.15
N GLY A 595 41.18 -17.34 6.42
CA GLY A 595 40.55 -16.54 5.37
C GLY A 595 39.45 -15.62 5.90
N CYS A 596 38.80 -14.93 4.98
CA CYS A 596 37.68 -14.04 5.27
C CYS A 596 36.55 -14.28 4.29
N VAL A 597 35.32 -14.18 4.79
CA VAL A 597 34.09 -14.22 3.99
C VAL A 597 33.36 -12.88 4.11
N GLY A 598 32.89 -12.36 2.99
CA GLY A 598 32.07 -11.16 2.89
C GLY A 598 30.65 -11.53 2.44
N MET A 599 29.67 -11.23 3.29
CA MET A 599 28.26 -11.49 3.01
C MET A 599 27.46 -10.20 2.96
N LEU A 600 26.40 -10.19 2.17
CA LEU A 600 25.42 -9.11 2.17
C LEU A 600 24.00 -9.68 2.11
N ASP A 601 23.04 -8.81 2.41
CA ASP A 601 21.63 -9.01 2.08
C ASP A 601 21.39 -8.43 0.66
N PRO A 602 21.32 -9.26 -0.38
CA PRO A 602 21.37 -8.79 -1.76
C PRO A 602 20.05 -8.12 -2.19
N PRO A 603 20.13 -7.05 -3.01
CA PRO A 603 18.95 -6.50 -3.66
C PRO A 603 18.24 -7.54 -4.55
N ARG A 604 16.93 -7.43 -4.69
CA ARG A 604 16.18 -8.21 -5.67
C ARG A 604 16.56 -7.73 -7.09
N LYS A 605 16.66 -8.67 -8.03
CA LYS A 605 17.12 -8.39 -9.41
C LYS A 605 16.25 -7.34 -10.14
N GLU A 606 14.98 -7.28 -9.77
CA GLU A 606 13.94 -6.50 -10.45
C GLU A 606 13.79 -5.08 -9.89
N VAL A 607 14.41 -4.81 -8.74
CA VAL A 607 14.30 -3.52 -8.05
C VAL A 607 14.98 -2.41 -8.85
N THR A 608 16.14 -2.67 -9.45
CA THR A 608 16.88 -1.66 -10.22
C THR A 608 16.07 -1.15 -11.42
N SER A 609 15.48 -2.05 -12.21
CA SER A 609 14.62 -1.66 -13.35
C SER A 609 13.33 -0.97 -12.90
N SER A 610 12.78 -1.38 -11.75
CA SER A 610 11.58 -0.77 -11.16
C SER A 610 11.84 0.67 -10.68
N ILE A 611 13.01 0.93 -10.09
CA ILE A 611 13.43 2.28 -9.67
C ILE A 611 13.64 3.19 -10.88
N GLU A 612 14.20 2.68 -11.98
CA GLU A 612 14.30 3.43 -13.24
C GLU A 612 12.92 3.77 -13.81
N MET A 613 11.96 2.84 -13.76
CA MET A 613 10.59 3.09 -14.20
C MET A 613 9.90 4.14 -13.31
N CYS A 614 10.09 4.08 -11.99
CA CYS A 614 9.62 5.12 -11.07
C CYS A 614 10.18 6.49 -11.44
N ARG A 615 11.49 6.57 -11.74
CA ARG A 615 12.15 7.81 -12.16
C ARG A 615 11.57 8.36 -13.46
N LYS A 616 11.30 7.51 -14.46
CA LYS A 616 10.63 7.91 -15.71
C LYS A 616 9.22 8.44 -15.47
N ALA A 617 8.47 7.77 -14.59
CA ALA A 617 7.11 8.13 -14.22
C ALA A 617 7.01 9.33 -13.26
N GLY A 618 8.14 9.98 -12.91
CA GLY A 618 8.19 11.13 -12.00
C GLY A 618 7.99 10.78 -10.52
N ILE A 619 8.13 9.51 -10.14
CA ILE A 619 7.93 9.02 -8.77
C ILE A 619 9.29 8.97 -8.05
N ARG A 620 9.37 9.63 -6.89
CA ARG A 620 10.57 9.64 -6.05
C ARG A 620 10.58 8.42 -5.13
N VAL A 621 11.71 7.70 -5.07
CA VAL A 621 11.89 6.57 -4.16
C VAL A 621 12.81 6.97 -3.01
N ILE A 622 12.36 6.75 -1.78
CA ILE A 622 13.11 7.01 -0.55
C ILE A 622 13.33 5.67 0.16
N MET A 623 14.58 5.28 0.38
CA MET A 623 14.90 4.12 1.20
C MET A 623 14.91 4.49 2.68
N ILE A 624 14.24 3.70 3.50
CA ILE A 624 14.26 3.80 4.96
C ILE A 624 14.80 2.49 5.51
N THR A 625 15.79 2.54 6.42
CA THR A 625 16.44 1.31 6.92
C THR A 625 16.94 1.43 8.35
N GLY A 626 17.00 0.30 9.06
CA GLY A 626 17.67 0.15 10.35
C GLY A 626 19.20 0.04 10.24
N ASP A 627 19.74 -0.14 9.03
CA ASP A 627 21.18 -0.26 8.78
C ASP A 627 21.95 1.01 9.12
N ASN A 628 23.27 0.88 9.23
CA ASN A 628 24.13 2.06 9.34
C ASN A 628 24.10 2.90 8.04
N LYS A 629 24.42 4.19 8.15
CA LYS A 629 24.38 5.14 7.02
C LYS A 629 25.26 4.72 5.83
N GLY A 630 26.45 4.19 6.09
CA GLY A 630 27.39 3.78 5.04
C GLY A 630 26.85 2.65 4.17
N THR A 631 26.34 1.58 4.80
CA THR A 631 25.69 0.45 4.14
C THR A 631 24.43 0.91 3.39
N ALA A 632 23.60 1.75 4.01
CA ALA A 632 22.38 2.25 3.40
C ALA A 632 22.66 3.04 2.09
N VAL A 633 23.66 3.92 2.11
CA VAL A 633 24.08 4.70 0.92
C VAL A 633 24.64 3.80 -0.18
N ALA A 634 25.44 2.79 0.17
CA ALA A 634 25.98 1.86 -0.81
C ALA A 634 24.90 1.02 -1.49
N ILE A 635 23.90 0.53 -0.74
CA ILE A 635 22.75 -0.17 -1.32
C ILE A 635 21.97 0.78 -2.22
N CYS A 636 21.72 2.03 -1.80
CA CYS A 636 21.05 3.04 -2.62
C CYS A 636 21.77 3.30 -3.95
N ARG A 637 23.11 3.29 -3.97
CA ARG A 637 23.90 3.38 -5.21
C ARG A 637 23.74 2.14 -6.08
N ARG A 638 23.78 0.94 -5.48
CA ARG A 638 23.69 -0.34 -6.19
C ARG A 638 22.33 -0.57 -6.87
N ILE A 639 21.25 -0.06 -6.28
CA ILE A 639 19.90 -0.15 -6.85
C ILE A 639 19.50 1.12 -7.63
N SER A 640 20.45 2.01 -7.90
CA SER A 640 20.26 3.22 -8.70
C SER A 640 19.32 4.28 -8.10
N ILE A 641 19.09 4.32 -6.78
CA ILE A 641 18.44 5.48 -6.11
C ILE A 641 19.35 6.72 -6.19
N PHE A 642 20.63 6.51 -5.89
CA PHE A 642 21.71 7.47 -6.13
C PHE A 642 22.53 7.00 -7.33
N SER A 643 23.12 7.93 -8.09
CA SER A 643 24.16 7.53 -9.04
C SER A 643 25.45 7.16 -8.31
N GLU A 644 26.33 6.38 -8.97
CA GLU A 644 27.55 5.85 -8.34
C GLU A 644 28.46 6.94 -7.75
N THR A 645 28.51 8.11 -8.39
CA THR A 645 29.37 9.24 -8.03
C THR A 645 28.62 10.44 -7.45
N GLU A 646 27.30 10.35 -7.25
CA GLU A 646 26.50 11.42 -6.68
C GLU A 646 26.93 11.75 -5.25
N ASP A 647 27.08 13.05 -4.97
CA ASP A 647 27.22 13.56 -3.61
C ASP A 647 25.88 13.40 -2.88
N VAL A 648 25.95 12.68 -1.76
CA VAL A 648 24.83 12.33 -0.90
C VAL A 648 24.71 13.26 0.32
N SER A 649 25.61 14.24 0.44
CA SER A 649 25.55 15.28 1.48
C SER A 649 24.22 16.03 1.36
N GLY A 650 23.46 16.11 2.46
CA GLY A 650 22.11 16.69 2.47
C GLY A 650 20.99 15.81 1.89
N LYS A 651 21.30 14.61 1.37
CA LYS A 651 20.33 13.66 0.78
C LYS A 651 20.18 12.34 1.54
N ALA A 652 21.11 12.06 2.47
CA ALA A 652 21.09 10.89 3.32
C ALA A 652 21.28 11.29 4.79
N TYR A 653 20.37 10.86 5.66
CA TYR A 653 20.37 11.20 7.09
C TYR A 653 20.27 9.94 7.95
N THR A 654 20.88 9.97 9.14
CA THR A 654 20.50 9.05 10.22
C THR A 654 19.29 9.60 10.97
N GLY A 655 18.55 8.74 11.69
CA GLY A 655 17.48 9.21 12.59
C GLY A 655 17.95 10.28 13.58
N ARG A 656 19.16 10.13 14.12
CA ARG A 656 19.75 11.11 15.03
C ARG A 656 20.11 12.43 14.35
N GLU A 657 20.78 12.36 13.20
CA GLU A 657 21.07 13.58 12.41
C GLU A 657 19.78 14.31 12.05
N PHE A 658 18.71 13.57 11.74
CA PHE A 658 17.40 14.15 11.45
C PHE A 658 16.76 14.81 12.68
N ASP A 659 16.83 14.20 13.86
CA ASP A 659 16.32 14.78 15.12
C ASP A 659 17.09 16.01 15.59
N GLU A 660 18.37 16.13 15.24
CA GLU A 660 19.21 17.30 15.56
C GLU A 660 18.84 18.53 14.70
N LEU A 661 18.15 18.34 13.56
CA LEU A 661 17.64 19.43 12.72
C LEU A 661 16.43 20.13 13.36
N SER A 662 16.27 21.41 13.09
CA SER A 662 15.03 22.13 13.43
C SER A 662 13.83 21.59 12.64
N PRO A 663 12.58 21.75 13.12
CA PRO A 663 11.39 21.24 12.40
C PRO A 663 11.25 21.73 10.95
N GLU A 664 11.67 22.96 10.67
CA GLU A 664 11.67 23.53 9.31
C GLU A 664 12.75 22.89 8.42
N GLU A 665 13.94 22.65 8.97
CA GLU A 665 15.02 21.94 8.26
C GLU A 665 14.68 20.46 8.05
N GLN A 666 14.01 19.81 9.01
CA GLN A 666 13.49 18.45 8.85
C GLN A 666 12.51 18.37 7.68
N ARG A 667 11.57 19.33 7.62
CA ARG A 667 10.60 19.42 6.53
C ARG A 667 11.31 19.59 5.18
N GLN A 668 12.30 20.48 5.09
CA GLN A 668 13.08 20.67 3.85
C GLN A 668 13.91 19.42 3.51
N ALA A 669 14.52 18.77 4.51
CA ALA A 669 15.29 17.55 4.32
C ALA A 669 14.43 16.42 3.72
N CYS A 670 13.18 16.24 4.17
CA CYS A 670 12.26 15.25 3.61
C CYS A 670 11.94 15.49 2.13
N ARG A 671 12.06 16.72 1.63
CA ARG A 671 11.83 17.05 0.21
C ARG A 671 12.96 16.59 -0.71
N GLU A 672 14.20 16.58 -0.21
CA GLU A 672 15.40 16.28 -1.02
C GLU A 672 16.00 14.90 -0.72
N ALA A 673 15.83 14.41 0.50
CA ALA A 673 16.37 13.14 0.96
C ALA A 673 15.81 11.96 0.17
N ARG A 674 16.67 10.95 -0.03
CA ARG A 674 16.30 9.65 -0.62
C ARG A 674 16.75 8.46 0.23
N CYS A 675 17.43 8.71 1.36
CA CYS A 675 17.89 7.66 2.25
C CYS A 675 17.82 8.12 3.71
N PHE A 676 17.11 7.34 4.54
CA PHE A 676 17.11 7.49 5.99
C PHE A 676 17.60 6.19 6.63
N ALA A 677 18.65 6.28 7.44
CA ALA A 677 19.30 5.15 8.10
C ALA A 677 19.12 5.23 9.63
N ARG A 678 19.21 4.11 10.36
CA ARG A 678 19.02 4.06 11.83
C ARG A 678 17.74 4.79 12.27
N VAL A 679 16.63 4.47 11.61
CA VAL A 679 15.34 5.15 11.77
C VAL A 679 14.48 4.48 12.84
N GLU A 680 13.72 5.28 13.60
CA GLU A 680 12.76 4.79 14.60
C GLU A 680 11.34 4.72 14.02
N PRO A 681 10.42 3.94 14.60
CA PRO A 681 9.01 3.91 14.19
C PRO A 681 8.40 5.31 14.06
N ALA A 682 8.66 6.18 15.04
CA ALA A 682 8.16 7.56 15.04
C ALA A 682 8.70 8.40 13.87
N HIS A 683 9.96 8.20 13.47
CA HIS A 683 10.54 8.89 12.32
C HIS A 683 9.85 8.50 11.01
N LYS A 684 9.48 7.22 10.82
CA LYS A 684 8.74 6.79 9.62
C LYS A 684 7.45 7.59 9.47
N SER A 685 6.67 7.72 10.54
CA SER A 685 5.44 8.52 10.53
C SER A 685 5.67 10.03 10.34
N ARG A 686 6.72 10.61 10.93
CA ARG A 686 7.09 12.03 10.75
C ARG A 686 7.54 12.33 9.33
N ILE A 687 8.28 11.41 8.70
CA ILE A 687 8.69 11.55 7.29
C ILE A 687 7.45 11.64 6.41
N VAL A 688 6.49 10.72 6.60
CA VAL A 688 5.21 10.73 5.87
C VAL A 688 4.47 12.06 6.10
N GLU A 689 4.35 12.52 7.34
CA GLU A 689 3.70 13.79 7.67
C GLU A 689 4.34 15.01 6.97
N TYR A 690 5.67 15.07 6.91
CA TYR A 690 6.34 16.15 6.20
C TYR A 690 6.13 16.08 4.69
N LEU A 691 6.08 14.88 4.10
CA LEU A 691 5.75 14.70 2.68
C LEU A 691 4.31 15.14 2.37
N GLN A 692 3.36 14.76 3.23
CA GLN A 692 1.96 15.20 3.18
C GLN A 692 1.83 16.72 3.26
N SER A 693 2.67 17.39 4.08
CA SER A 693 2.70 18.86 4.17
C SER A 693 3.09 19.57 2.86
N PHE A 694 3.65 18.84 1.88
CA PHE A 694 3.91 19.33 0.53
C PHE A 694 2.80 18.95 -0.47
N ASN A 695 1.73 18.29 -0.03
CA ASN A 695 0.70 17.64 -0.85
C ASN A 695 1.28 16.53 -1.76
N GLU A 696 2.34 15.85 -1.32
CA GLU A 696 2.85 14.65 -2.01
C GLU A 696 2.07 13.42 -1.54
N ILE A 697 1.49 12.68 -2.49
CA ILE A 697 0.82 11.40 -2.21
C ILE A 697 1.92 10.36 -1.97
N THR A 698 1.98 9.87 -0.74
CA THR A 698 3.06 9.04 -0.23
C THR A 698 2.58 7.61 -0.08
N ALA A 699 3.28 6.69 -0.74
CA ALA A 699 3.19 5.27 -0.45
C ALA A 699 4.29 4.88 0.52
N MET A 700 3.94 4.18 1.60
CA MET A 700 4.89 3.67 2.60
C MET A 700 4.89 2.15 2.57
N THR A 701 6.06 1.51 2.49
CA THR A 701 6.17 0.05 2.62
C THR A 701 6.67 -0.36 4.00
N GLY A 702 6.21 -1.51 4.48
CA GLY A 702 6.63 -2.06 5.77
C GLY A 702 6.21 -3.51 5.95
N ASP A 703 6.87 -4.20 6.87
CA ASP A 703 6.61 -5.61 7.20
C ASP A 703 6.41 -5.84 8.70
N GLY A 704 6.94 -4.94 9.53
CA GLY A 704 6.92 -5.04 10.99
C GLY A 704 5.80 -4.24 11.68
N VAL A 705 5.64 -4.48 12.98
CA VAL A 705 4.71 -3.70 13.84
C VAL A 705 5.19 -2.25 13.96
N ASN A 706 6.51 -2.02 13.91
CA ASN A 706 7.12 -0.70 13.85
C ASN A 706 6.67 0.17 12.67
N ASP A 707 6.16 -0.44 11.60
CA ASP A 707 5.76 0.29 10.40
C ASP A 707 4.29 0.67 10.43
N ALA A 708 3.50 0.01 11.28
CA ALA A 708 2.05 0.17 11.32
C ALA A 708 1.57 1.62 11.47
N PRO A 709 2.19 2.49 12.32
CA PRO A 709 1.80 3.90 12.37
C PRO A 709 2.07 4.65 11.07
N ALA A 710 3.20 4.38 10.41
CA ALA A 710 3.56 5.02 9.16
C ALA A 710 2.75 4.50 7.97
N LEU A 711 2.43 3.19 7.97
CA LEU A 711 1.55 2.55 6.99
C LEU A 711 0.15 3.17 7.05
N LYS A 712 -0.43 3.27 8.24
CA LYS A 712 -1.77 3.86 8.43
C LYS A 712 -1.80 5.36 8.14
N LYS A 713 -0.70 6.09 8.39
CA LYS A 713 -0.62 7.53 8.16
C LYS A 713 -0.41 7.88 6.68
N ALA A 714 0.28 7.03 5.93
CA ALA A 714 0.48 7.24 4.50
C ALA A 714 -0.86 7.14 3.75
N GLU A 715 -1.00 7.85 2.63
CA GLU A 715 -2.19 7.68 1.78
C GLU A 715 -2.32 6.24 1.29
N ILE A 716 -1.19 5.55 1.16
CA ILE A 716 -1.12 4.13 0.83
C ILE A 716 -0.04 3.43 1.65
N GLY A 717 -0.46 2.73 2.70
CA GLY A 717 0.31 1.69 3.35
C GLY A 717 0.38 0.44 2.48
N ILE A 718 1.60 -0.06 2.27
CA ILE A 718 1.90 -1.28 1.52
C ILE A 718 2.61 -2.26 2.45
N ALA A 719 1.94 -3.35 2.79
CA ALA A 719 2.51 -4.41 3.61
C ALA A 719 3.11 -5.54 2.78
N MET A 720 4.15 -6.17 3.33
CA MET A 720 4.72 -7.39 2.77
C MET A 720 3.82 -8.60 3.06
N GLY A 721 3.71 -9.52 2.11
CA GLY A 721 2.97 -10.78 2.21
C GLY A 721 3.59 -11.76 3.20
N SER A 722 4.91 -11.71 3.39
CA SER A 722 5.58 -12.37 4.53
C SER A 722 5.58 -11.56 5.82
N GLY A 723 5.12 -10.30 5.76
CA GLY A 723 5.07 -9.38 6.90
C GLY A 723 4.08 -9.82 7.99
N THR A 724 4.20 -9.15 9.13
CA THR A 724 3.35 -9.34 10.31
C THR A 724 1.87 -9.11 9.98
N ALA A 725 0.99 -9.80 10.70
CA ALA A 725 -0.46 -9.60 10.54
C ALA A 725 -0.86 -8.14 10.80
N VAL A 726 -0.15 -7.49 11.74
CA VAL A 726 -0.32 -6.06 12.07
C VAL A 726 0.04 -5.16 10.89
N ALA A 727 1.19 -5.34 10.26
CA ALA A 727 1.56 -4.53 9.09
C ALA A 727 0.51 -4.68 7.97
N LYS A 728 0.10 -5.92 7.67
CA LYS A 728 -0.95 -6.21 6.68
C LYS A 728 -2.29 -5.60 7.02
N SER A 729 -2.58 -5.46 8.32
CA SER A 729 -3.81 -4.86 8.83
C SER A 729 -3.83 -3.35 8.70
N ALA A 730 -2.69 -2.72 8.93
CA ALA A 730 -2.52 -1.27 8.88
C ALA A 730 -2.32 -0.74 7.45
N ALA A 731 -2.24 -1.62 6.45
CA ALA A 731 -1.94 -1.29 5.06
C ALA A 731 -3.18 -1.43 4.18
N GLU A 732 -3.30 -0.54 3.20
CA GLU A 732 -4.33 -0.58 2.16
C GLU A 732 -4.03 -1.64 1.10
N MET A 733 -2.77 -2.02 0.92
CA MET A 733 -2.31 -3.03 -0.04
C MET A 733 -1.33 -4.02 0.60
N VAL A 734 -1.40 -5.29 0.19
CA VAL A 734 -0.47 -6.35 0.59
C VAL A 734 0.17 -6.98 -0.65
N LEU A 735 1.50 -7.06 -0.68
CA LEU A 735 2.25 -7.69 -1.77
C LEU A 735 2.43 -9.18 -1.48
N SER A 736 1.71 -10.07 -2.17
CA SER A 736 1.77 -11.51 -1.88
C SER A 736 3.12 -12.16 -2.23
N ASP A 737 3.93 -11.51 -3.05
CA ASP A 737 5.24 -11.99 -3.52
C ASP A 737 6.44 -11.21 -2.93
N ASP A 738 6.16 -10.26 -2.04
CA ASP A 738 7.16 -9.41 -1.40
C ASP A 738 8.05 -8.62 -2.39
N ASN A 739 7.53 -8.29 -3.58
CA ASN A 739 8.33 -7.68 -4.65
C ASN A 739 8.01 -6.19 -4.85
N PHE A 740 9.05 -5.35 -4.85
CA PHE A 740 8.90 -3.93 -5.15
C PHE A 740 8.38 -3.67 -6.57
N SER A 741 8.70 -4.52 -7.54
CA SER A 741 8.19 -4.38 -8.93
C SER A 741 6.66 -4.48 -9.01
N THR A 742 6.04 -5.20 -8.08
CA THR A 742 4.58 -5.31 -7.96
C THR A 742 3.96 -3.97 -7.60
N ILE A 743 4.62 -3.14 -6.79
CA ILE A 743 4.18 -1.77 -6.48
C ILE A 743 4.10 -0.95 -7.76
N VAL A 744 5.16 -0.99 -8.58
CA VAL A 744 5.21 -0.23 -9.83
C VAL A 744 4.10 -0.67 -10.80
N SER A 745 3.90 -1.99 -10.91
CA SER A 745 2.81 -2.57 -11.71
C SER A 745 1.42 -2.15 -11.21
N ALA A 746 1.26 -1.98 -9.89
CA ALA A 746 0.03 -1.51 -9.29
C ALA A 746 -0.17 0.00 -9.49
N VAL A 747 0.90 0.81 -9.50
CA VAL A 747 0.81 2.24 -9.83
C VAL A 747 0.36 2.43 -11.27
N GLU A 748 0.93 1.67 -12.20
CA GLU A 748 0.51 1.67 -13.61
C GLU A 748 -0.98 1.33 -13.75
N GLU A 749 -1.42 0.27 -13.07
CA GLU A 749 -2.83 -0.15 -13.07
C GLU A 749 -3.74 0.91 -12.41
N GLY A 750 -3.30 1.55 -11.32
CA GLY A 750 -4.02 2.63 -10.65
C GLY A 750 -4.20 3.85 -11.54
N ARG A 751 -3.15 4.25 -12.29
CA ARG A 751 -3.22 5.31 -13.30
C ARG A 751 -4.22 4.96 -14.41
N ALA A 752 -4.20 3.71 -14.90
CA ALA A 752 -5.13 3.24 -15.91
C ALA A 752 -6.58 3.25 -15.43
N ILE A 753 -6.83 2.77 -14.21
CA ILE A 753 -8.16 2.77 -13.60
C ILE A 753 -8.66 4.20 -13.43
N TYR A 754 -7.82 5.12 -12.96
CA TYR A 754 -8.21 6.53 -12.86
C TYR A 754 -8.63 7.12 -14.20
N ASN A 755 -7.87 6.90 -15.27
CA ASN A 755 -8.23 7.38 -16.61
C ASN A 755 -9.59 6.83 -17.06
N ASN A 756 -9.81 5.52 -16.86
CA ASN A 756 -11.08 4.88 -17.19
C ASN A 756 -12.23 5.42 -16.34
N MET A 757 -11.99 5.70 -15.05
CA MET A 757 -12.99 6.31 -14.18
C MET A 757 -13.35 7.72 -14.59
N LYS A 758 -12.35 8.56 -14.85
CA LYS A 758 -12.54 9.92 -15.36
C LYS A 758 -13.45 9.88 -16.58
N GLN A 759 -13.23 8.90 -17.46
CA GLN A 759 -13.95 8.74 -18.70
C GLN A 759 -15.41 8.32 -18.54
N PHE A 760 -15.73 7.33 -17.70
CA PHE A 760 -17.15 6.98 -17.47
C PHE A 760 -17.88 8.01 -16.61
N ILE A 761 -17.19 8.69 -15.67
CA ILE A 761 -17.78 9.79 -14.89
C ILE A 761 -18.23 10.89 -15.85
N ARG A 762 -17.38 11.25 -16.81
CA ARG A 762 -17.68 12.25 -17.84
C ARG A 762 -18.83 11.82 -18.75
N TYR A 763 -18.87 10.54 -19.14
CA TYR A 763 -19.96 9.98 -19.94
C TYR A 763 -21.30 10.13 -19.22
N LEU A 764 -21.41 9.65 -17.97
CA LEU A 764 -22.63 9.77 -17.17
C LEU A 764 -23.04 11.23 -16.98
N ILE A 765 -22.09 12.12 -16.65
CA ILE A 765 -22.40 13.55 -16.48
C ILE A 765 -22.88 14.19 -17.79
N SER A 766 -22.29 13.82 -18.92
CA SER A 766 -22.72 14.32 -20.23
C SER A 766 -24.16 13.96 -20.54
N SER A 767 -24.58 12.74 -20.18
CA SER A 767 -25.96 12.25 -20.30
C SER A 767 -26.90 13.11 -19.44
N ASN A 768 -26.62 13.21 -18.14
CA ASN A 768 -27.41 14.00 -17.19
C ASN A 768 -27.55 15.49 -17.59
N VAL A 769 -26.49 16.11 -18.14
CA VAL A 769 -26.58 17.48 -18.67
C VAL A 769 -27.60 17.56 -19.81
N GLY A 770 -27.63 16.56 -20.70
CA GLY A 770 -28.62 16.47 -21.77
C GLY A 770 -30.04 16.29 -21.28
N GLU A 771 -30.25 15.46 -20.26
CA GLU A 771 -31.55 15.27 -19.60
C GLU A 771 -32.06 16.57 -18.98
N VAL A 772 -31.20 17.28 -18.25
CA VAL A 772 -31.54 18.60 -17.67
C VAL A 772 -31.90 19.61 -18.75
N VAL A 773 -31.15 19.66 -19.86
CA VAL A 773 -31.47 20.56 -20.98
C VAL A 773 -32.80 20.18 -21.63
N CYS A 774 -33.10 18.89 -21.81
CA CYS A 774 -34.37 18.41 -22.35
C CYS A 774 -35.56 18.90 -21.52
N ILE A 775 -35.52 18.67 -20.21
CA ILE A 775 -36.60 19.09 -19.29
C ILE A 775 -36.70 20.62 -19.23
N PHE A 776 -35.56 21.31 -19.16
CA PHE A 776 -35.53 22.77 -19.15
C PHE A 776 -36.15 23.38 -20.42
N LEU A 777 -35.85 22.81 -21.60
CA LEU A 777 -36.39 23.26 -22.87
C LEU A 777 -37.89 22.98 -23.00
N THR A 778 -38.37 21.80 -22.61
CA THR A 778 -39.82 21.49 -22.62
C THR A 778 -40.58 22.43 -21.70
N ALA A 779 -40.06 22.69 -20.49
CA ALA A 779 -40.66 23.62 -19.54
C ALA A 779 -40.70 25.07 -20.05
N ILE A 780 -39.60 25.60 -20.59
CA ILE A 780 -39.54 26.99 -21.08
C ILE A 780 -40.42 27.20 -22.32
N LEU A 781 -40.44 26.22 -23.21
CA LEU A 781 -41.22 26.30 -24.44
C LEU A 781 -42.71 25.99 -24.21
N GLY A 782 -43.10 25.54 -23.02
CA GLY A 782 -44.47 25.14 -22.70
C GLY A 782 -44.93 23.92 -23.50
N LEU A 783 -44.03 22.97 -23.74
CA LEU A 783 -44.32 21.75 -24.50
C LEU A 783 -44.76 20.62 -23.54
N PRO A 784 -45.50 19.61 -24.03
CA PRO A 784 -45.71 18.38 -23.27
C PRO A 784 -44.39 17.76 -22.83
N GLU A 785 -44.40 17.08 -21.68
CA GLU A 785 -43.22 16.44 -21.11
C GLU A 785 -42.63 15.43 -22.10
N ALA A 786 -41.37 15.63 -22.50
CA ALA A 786 -40.70 14.72 -23.43
C ALA A 786 -40.22 13.44 -22.75
N LEU A 787 -39.86 13.51 -21.47
CA LEU A 787 -39.34 12.40 -20.67
C LEU A 787 -39.89 12.48 -19.26
N ILE A 788 -40.22 11.33 -18.66
CA ILE A 788 -40.72 11.24 -17.29
C ILE A 788 -39.65 10.69 -16.33
N PRO A 789 -39.74 10.96 -15.01
CA PRO A 789 -38.71 10.56 -14.04
C PRO A 789 -38.39 9.05 -14.04
N VAL A 790 -39.40 8.20 -14.18
CA VAL A 790 -39.23 6.73 -14.18
C VAL A 790 -38.37 6.27 -15.37
N GLN A 791 -38.47 6.94 -16.52
CA GLN A 791 -37.64 6.65 -17.70
C GLN A 791 -36.19 7.07 -17.46
N LEU A 792 -35.97 8.26 -16.91
CA LEU A 792 -34.64 8.81 -16.64
C LEU A 792 -33.89 7.97 -15.61
N LEU A 793 -34.57 7.54 -14.54
CA LEU A 793 -34.00 6.61 -13.56
C LEU A 793 -33.55 5.29 -14.20
N TRP A 794 -34.32 4.76 -15.15
CA TRP A 794 -33.92 3.55 -15.88
C TRP A 794 -32.74 3.80 -16.81
N VAL A 795 -32.69 4.95 -17.49
CA VAL A 795 -31.57 5.33 -18.34
C VAL A 795 -30.30 5.45 -17.50
N ASN A 796 -30.30 6.27 -16.45
CA ASN A 796 -29.14 6.55 -15.62
C ASN A 796 -28.62 5.32 -14.84
N LEU A 797 -29.52 4.43 -14.41
CA LEU A 797 -29.13 3.24 -13.64
C LEU A 797 -28.75 2.05 -14.51
N VAL A 798 -29.52 1.76 -15.57
CA VAL A 798 -29.42 0.52 -16.34
C VAL A 798 -28.82 0.78 -17.71
N THR A 799 -29.44 1.65 -18.51
CA THR A 799 -29.03 1.88 -19.89
C THR A 799 -27.62 2.44 -19.98
N ASP A 800 -27.31 3.46 -19.18
CA ASP A 800 -25.99 4.09 -19.14
C ASP A 800 -25.04 3.40 -18.15
N GLY A 801 -25.59 2.76 -17.11
CA GLY A 801 -24.81 2.01 -16.12
C GLY A 801 -23.99 0.86 -16.73
N LEU A 802 -24.55 0.15 -17.72
CA LEU A 802 -23.84 -0.95 -18.39
C LEU A 802 -22.65 -0.45 -19.24
N PRO A 803 -22.78 0.50 -20.19
CA PRO A 803 -21.65 1.08 -20.90
C PRO A 803 -20.66 1.78 -19.98
N ALA A 804 -21.13 2.51 -18.96
CA ALA A 804 -20.24 3.18 -18.00
C ALA A 804 -19.34 2.16 -17.27
N THR A 805 -19.90 1.02 -16.85
CA THR A 805 -19.13 -0.08 -16.27
C THR A 805 -18.15 -0.67 -17.30
N ALA A 806 -18.57 -0.81 -18.54
CA ALA A 806 -17.74 -1.34 -19.61
C ALA A 806 -16.56 -0.43 -19.97
N LEU A 807 -16.73 0.90 -19.89
CA LEU A 807 -15.64 1.88 -20.04
C LEU A 807 -14.55 1.72 -18.97
N GLY A 808 -14.89 1.15 -17.81
CA GLY A 808 -13.93 0.71 -16.80
C GLY A 808 -12.88 -0.29 -17.31
N PHE A 809 -13.17 -0.97 -18.42
CA PHE A 809 -12.29 -1.95 -19.08
C PHE A 809 -11.52 -1.40 -20.29
N ASN A 810 -11.49 -0.08 -20.48
CA ASN A 810 -10.67 0.49 -21.55
C ASN A 810 -9.18 0.11 -21.38
N PRO A 811 -8.47 -0.15 -22.48
CA PRO A 811 -7.04 -0.43 -22.43
C PRO A 811 -6.27 0.80 -21.94
N PRO A 812 -5.17 0.62 -21.18
CA PRO A 812 -4.35 1.73 -20.72
C PRO A 812 -3.66 2.44 -21.90
N ASP A 813 -3.38 3.73 -21.72
CA ASP A 813 -2.56 4.49 -22.66
C ASP A 813 -1.12 3.96 -22.69
N LEU A 814 -0.48 3.95 -23.87
CA LEU A 814 0.89 3.45 -24.03
C LEU A 814 1.95 4.29 -23.28
N ASP A 815 1.66 5.56 -23.03
CA ASP A 815 2.55 6.55 -22.40
C ASP A 815 2.22 6.79 -20.92
N ILE A 816 1.45 5.91 -20.29
CA ILE A 816 0.93 6.12 -18.92
C ILE A 816 2.04 6.21 -17.85
N MET A 817 3.16 5.51 -18.08
CA MET A 817 4.35 5.53 -17.20
C MET A 817 5.40 6.58 -17.61
N ASP A 818 5.15 7.35 -18.68
CA ASP A 818 6.02 8.48 -19.08
C ASP A 818 5.49 9.82 -18.56
N LYS A 819 4.25 9.85 -18.05
CA LYS A 819 3.62 11.03 -17.46
C LYS A 819 4.03 11.19 -15.99
N GLN A 820 4.12 12.44 -15.53
CA GLN A 820 4.32 12.77 -14.12
C GLN A 820 3.11 12.35 -13.27
N PRO A 821 3.28 12.13 -11.95
CA PRO A 821 2.15 11.87 -11.06
C PRO A 821 1.13 13.01 -11.12
N ARG A 822 -0.16 12.65 -11.10
CA ARG A 822 -1.26 13.62 -11.16
C ARG A 822 -1.22 14.54 -9.94
N ASN A 823 -1.51 15.82 -10.15
CA ASN A 823 -1.76 16.72 -9.03
C ASN A 823 -3.08 16.34 -8.34
N PRO A 824 -3.12 16.07 -7.02
CA PRO A 824 -4.36 15.72 -6.31
C PRO A 824 -5.46 16.77 -6.47
N LYS A 825 -5.08 18.04 -6.67
CA LYS A 825 -6.00 19.18 -6.85
C LYS A 825 -6.57 19.31 -8.27
N GLU A 826 -6.13 18.50 -9.23
CA GLU A 826 -6.69 18.52 -10.59
C GLU A 826 -8.19 18.20 -10.55
N PRO A 827 -9.06 19.02 -11.17
CA PRO A 827 -10.48 18.74 -11.26
C PRO A 827 -10.79 17.59 -12.23
N LEU A 828 -11.87 16.85 -11.97
CA LEU A 828 -12.35 15.79 -12.88
C LEU A 828 -12.73 16.34 -14.27
N ILE A 829 -13.29 17.55 -14.30
CA ILE A 829 -13.70 18.27 -15.50
C ILE A 829 -13.02 19.66 -15.52
N SER A 830 -12.17 19.90 -16.52
CA SER A 830 -11.44 21.16 -16.72
C SER A 830 -12.05 22.00 -17.86
N GLY A 831 -11.73 23.30 -17.96
CA GLY A 831 -12.46 24.28 -18.77
C GLY A 831 -12.86 23.86 -20.20
N TRP A 832 -11.89 23.44 -21.04
CA TRP A 832 -12.20 23.00 -22.42
C TRP A 832 -13.10 21.75 -22.45
N LEU A 833 -12.82 20.82 -21.53
CA LEU A 833 -13.55 19.58 -21.44
C LEU A 833 -14.99 19.80 -20.94
N PHE A 834 -15.18 20.74 -20.01
CA PHE A 834 -16.49 21.20 -19.57
C PHE A 834 -17.29 21.73 -20.77
N PHE A 835 -16.69 22.60 -21.59
CA PHE A 835 -17.34 23.12 -22.79
C PHE A 835 -17.74 22.01 -23.77
N ARG A 836 -16.86 21.04 -23.99
CA ARG A 836 -17.13 19.90 -24.89
C ARG A 836 -18.35 19.09 -24.45
N TYR A 837 -18.42 18.71 -23.18
CA TYR A 837 -19.57 17.95 -22.67
C TYR A 837 -20.83 18.80 -22.54
N LEU A 838 -20.69 20.10 -22.28
CA LEU A 838 -21.82 21.02 -22.37
C LEU A 838 -22.38 21.07 -23.80
N ALA A 839 -21.53 21.11 -24.82
CA ALA A 839 -21.97 21.11 -26.22
C ALA A 839 -22.68 19.79 -26.60
N VAL A 840 -22.14 18.64 -26.17
CA VAL A 840 -22.77 17.32 -26.38
C VAL A 840 -24.09 17.22 -25.63
N GLY A 841 -24.15 17.61 -24.36
CA GLY A 841 -25.37 17.60 -23.55
C GLY A 841 -26.45 18.54 -24.12
N VAL A 842 -26.08 19.76 -24.55
CA VAL A 842 -27.03 20.66 -25.22
C VAL A 842 -27.58 20.04 -26.51
N TYR A 843 -26.74 19.33 -27.27
CA TYR A 843 -27.19 18.59 -28.45
C TYR A 843 -28.18 17.46 -28.10
N VAL A 844 -27.90 16.66 -27.06
CA VAL A 844 -28.82 15.63 -26.53
C VAL A 844 -30.17 16.23 -26.17
N GLY A 845 -30.18 17.33 -25.41
CA GLY A 845 -31.41 18.00 -24.98
C GLY A 845 -32.21 18.56 -26.15
N LEU A 846 -31.55 19.15 -27.15
CA LEU A 846 -32.22 19.61 -28.38
C LEU A 846 -32.74 18.46 -29.23
N ALA A 847 -32.01 17.36 -29.32
CA ALA A 847 -32.37 16.20 -30.12
C ALA A 847 -33.59 15.46 -29.55
N THR A 848 -33.63 15.27 -28.23
CA THR A 848 -34.75 14.60 -27.54
C THR A 848 -36.05 15.40 -27.66
N VAL A 849 -36.02 16.71 -27.35
CA VAL A 849 -37.17 17.60 -27.54
C VAL A 849 -37.55 17.73 -29.02
N GLY A 850 -36.56 17.81 -29.90
CA GLY A 850 -36.74 17.82 -31.35
C GLY A 850 -37.46 16.58 -31.87
N ALA A 851 -37.16 15.40 -31.33
CA ALA A 851 -37.78 14.15 -31.72
C ALA A 851 -39.23 14.01 -31.22
N ALA A 852 -39.49 14.41 -29.97
CA ALA A 852 -40.85 14.46 -29.43
C ALA A 852 -41.73 15.44 -30.21
N THR A 853 -41.23 16.64 -30.47
CA THR A 853 -41.94 17.65 -31.26
C THR A 853 -42.13 17.22 -32.72
N TRP A 854 -41.13 16.56 -33.32
CA TRP A 854 -41.25 16.03 -34.68
C TRP A 854 -42.45 15.08 -34.84
N TRP A 855 -42.74 14.24 -33.84
CA TRP A 855 -43.91 13.36 -33.87
C TRP A 855 -45.23 14.14 -33.95
N PHE A 856 -45.36 15.21 -33.16
CA PHE A 856 -46.55 16.06 -33.17
C PHE A 856 -46.75 16.83 -34.48
N LEU A 857 -45.67 17.32 -35.07
CA LEU A 857 -45.72 18.25 -36.20
C LEU A 857 -45.66 17.59 -37.58
N TYR A 858 -44.86 16.53 -37.72
CA TYR A 858 -44.42 16.05 -39.03
C TYR A 858 -44.54 14.54 -39.24
N ASP A 859 -44.82 13.75 -38.21
CA ASP A 859 -44.98 12.30 -38.40
C ASP A 859 -46.26 11.98 -39.17
N ALA A 860 -46.18 10.96 -40.03
CA ALA A 860 -47.31 10.54 -40.87
C ALA A 860 -48.39 9.83 -40.04
N GLU A 861 -47.99 9.20 -38.93
CA GLU A 861 -48.89 8.54 -37.97
C GLU A 861 -49.27 9.48 -36.79
N GLY A 862 -48.74 10.71 -36.78
CA GLY A 862 -48.99 11.72 -35.76
C GLY A 862 -50.14 12.69 -36.12
N PRO A 863 -50.52 13.59 -35.19
CA PRO A 863 -51.67 14.48 -35.37
C PRO A 863 -51.42 15.71 -36.26
N GLN A 864 -50.17 15.97 -36.68
CA GLN A 864 -49.78 17.08 -37.56
C GLN A 864 -50.25 18.46 -37.08
N VAL A 865 -50.13 18.70 -35.78
CA VAL A 865 -50.52 19.97 -35.14
C VAL A 865 -49.50 21.07 -35.40
N SER A 866 -49.96 22.33 -35.39
CA SER A 866 -49.05 23.48 -35.48
C SER A 866 -48.27 23.69 -34.19
N PHE A 867 -47.07 24.28 -34.28
CA PHE A 867 -46.24 24.57 -33.09
C PHE A 867 -46.96 25.49 -32.09
N HIS A 868 -47.81 26.41 -32.57
CA HIS A 868 -48.61 27.28 -31.72
C HIS A 868 -49.68 26.51 -30.93
N GLN A 869 -50.31 25.50 -31.54
CA GLN A 869 -51.24 24.61 -30.85
C GLN A 869 -50.50 23.77 -29.80
N LEU A 870 -49.34 23.19 -30.16
CA LEU A 870 -48.55 22.36 -29.26
C LEU A 870 -48.08 23.08 -27.99
N ARG A 871 -47.65 24.34 -28.10
CA ARG A 871 -47.25 25.16 -26.93
C ARG A 871 -48.42 25.51 -25.99
N ASN A 872 -49.64 25.51 -26.50
CA ASN A 872 -50.83 25.85 -25.71
C ASN A 872 -51.63 24.60 -25.32
N PHE A 873 -51.01 23.42 -25.29
CA PHE A 873 -51.69 22.14 -25.06
C PHE A 873 -52.49 22.11 -23.75
N MET A 874 -52.02 22.80 -22.68
CA MET A 874 -52.75 22.91 -21.42
C MET A 874 -54.08 23.68 -21.55
N ARG A 875 -54.34 24.37 -22.66
CA ARG A 875 -55.65 25.02 -22.91
C ARG A 875 -56.57 24.17 -23.76
N CYS A 876 -56.20 22.92 -24.05
CA CYS A 876 -57.03 22.00 -24.82
C CYS A 876 -58.27 21.63 -23.99
N THR A 877 -59.41 22.11 -24.43
CA THR A 877 -60.75 21.78 -23.93
C THR A 877 -61.66 21.66 -25.13
N GLU A 878 -62.73 20.85 -25.07
CA GLU A 878 -63.67 20.66 -26.18
C GLU A 878 -64.23 21.99 -26.74
N ASP A 879 -64.34 23.02 -25.89
CA ASP A 879 -64.88 24.34 -26.25
C ASP A 879 -63.83 25.35 -26.81
N ASN A 880 -62.55 24.97 -26.94
CA ASN A 880 -61.50 25.91 -27.35
C ASN A 880 -61.32 25.91 -28.88
N PRO A 881 -61.55 27.04 -29.58
CA PRO A 881 -61.45 27.12 -31.05
C PRO A 881 -60.04 26.88 -31.60
N ILE A 882 -59.00 26.91 -30.76
CA ILE A 882 -57.61 26.63 -31.16
C ILE A 882 -57.40 25.14 -31.51
N PHE A 883 -58.21 24.25 -30.95
CA PHE A 883 -58.05 22.78 -31.04
C PHE A 883 -59.22 22.09 -31.74
N GLU A 884 -59.98 22.81 -32.57
CA GLU A 884 -61.11 22.26 -33.30
C GLU A 884 -60.69 21.06 -34.18
N GLY A 885 -61.28 19.88 -33.92
CA GLY A 885 -60.98 18.64 -34.65
C GLY A 885 -59.79 17.83 -34.11
N ILE A 886 -59.21 18.20 -32.97
CA ILE A 886 -58.11 17.48 -32.30
C ILE A 886 -58.62 16.94 -30.96
N ASP A 887 -58.44 15.64 -30.73
CA ASP A 887 -58.70 15.03 -29.42
C ASP A 887 -57.58 15.41 -28.44
N CYS A 888 -57.95 15.93 -27.26
CA CYS A 888 -56.98 16.38 -26.26
C CYS A 888 -56.15 15.23 -25.65
N GLU A 889 -56.66 13.99 -25.70
CA GLU A 889 -55.91 12.79 -25.25
C GLU A 889 -54.60 12.59 -26.04
N ILE A 890 -54.49 13.16 -27.26
CA ILE A 890 -53.29 13.03 -28.08
C ILE A 890 -52.03 13.66 -27.46
N PHE A 891 -52.19 14.67 -26.61
CA PHE A 891 -51.07 15.33 -25.92
C PHE A 891 -50.53 14.48 -24.75
N GLU A 892 -51.27 13.47 -24.33
CA GLU A 892 -50.88 12.47 -23.33
C GLU A 892 -50.41 11.15 -23.99
N SER A 893 -50.26 11.15 -25.32
CA SER A 893 -49.78 10.00 -26.09
C SER A 893 -48.39 9.54 -25.66
N ARG A 894 -48.18 8.21 -25.68
CA ARG A 894 -46.89 7.55 -25.36
C ARG A 894 -45.88 7.55 -26.51
N TYR A 895 -46.29 7.92 -27.72
CA TYR A 895 -45.39 7.99 -28.89
C TYR A 895 -44.29 9.06 -28.78
N PRO A 896 -44.59 10.35 -28.47
CA PRO A 896 -43.57 11.39 -28.37
C PRO A 896 -42.55 11.12 -27.27
N THR A 897 -43.01 10.61 -26.11
CA THR A 897 -42.12 10.20 -25.02
C THR A 897 -41.21 9.04 -25.43
N THR A 898 -41.73 8.08 -26.20
CA THR A 898 -40.91 6.98 -26.74
C THR A 898 -39.89 7.45 -27.78
N MET A 899 -40.25 8.41 -28.63
CA MET A 899 -39.33 9.02 -29.59
C MET A 899 -38.18 9.73 -28.89
N ALA A 900 -38.48 10.56 -27.88
CA ALA A 900 -37.46 11.22 -27.07
C ALA A 900 -36.56 10.20 -26.35
N LEU A 901 -37.15 9.20 -25.69
CA LEU A 901 -36.40 8.15 -24.98
C LEU A 901 -35.49 7.37 -25.93
N SER A 902 -36.00 6.97 -27.11
CA SER A 902 -35.21 6.21 -28.07
C SER A 902 -34.06 7.01 -28.66
N VAL A 903 -34.22 8.34 -28.81
CA VAL A 903 -33.14 9.24 -29.20
C VAL A 903 -32.10 9.39 -28.10
N LEU A 904 -32.52 9.57 -26.84
CA LEU A 904 -31.62 9.63 -25.69
C LEU A 904 -30.76 8.36 -25.63
N VAL A 905 -31.38 7.18 -25.61
CA VAL A 905 -30.67 5.90 -25.57
C VAL A 905 -29.71 5.74 -26.75
N THR A 906 -30.13 6.07 -27.97
CA THR A 906 -29.28 5.91 -29.16
C THR A 906 -28.09 6.89 -29.15
N ILE A 907 -28.31 8.13 -28.72
CA ILE A 907 -27.22 9.11 -28.56
C ILE A 907 -26.24 8.63 -27.50
N GLU A 908 -26.72 8.15 -26.35
CA GLU A 908 -25.81 7.72 -25.28
C GLU A 908 -25.00 6.48 -25.66
N MET A 909 -25.55 5.53 -26.42
CA MET A 909 -24.74 4.44 -26.98
C MET A 909 -23.65 4.96 -27.92
N CYS A 910 -23.92 5.98 -28.72
CA CYS A 910 -22.92 6.63 -29.57
C CYS A 910 -21.90 7.44 -28.75
N ASN A 911 -22.36 8.10 -27.68
CA ASN A 911 -21.52 8.86 -26.76
C ASN A 911 -20.59 7.96 -25.96
N ALA A 912 -21.03 6.74 -25.61
CA ALA A 912 -20.20 5.72 -25.00
C ALA A 912 -19.05 5.29 -25.92
N LEU A 913 -19.28 5.19 -27.23
CA LEU A 913 -18.21 4.95 -28.21
C LEU A 913 -17.22 6.10 -28.25
N ASN A 914 -17.70 7.34 -28.32
CA ASN A 914 -16.86 8.54 -28.25
C ASN A 914 -16.03 8.56 -26.94
N SER A 915 -16.59 8.02 -25.87
CA SER A 915 -15.95 7.89 -24.57
C SER A 915 -14.98 6.72 -24.48
N VAL A 916 -14.55 6.07 -25.57
CA VAL A 916 -13.43 5.10 -25.53
C VAL A 916 -12.07 5.78 -25.32
N SER A 917 -11.90 7.00 -25.82
CA SER A 917 -10.70 7.81 -25.57
C SER A 917 -11.08 9.27 -25.33
N GLU A 918 -10.38 9.94 -24.42
CA GLU A 918 -10.55 11.38 -24.19
C GLU A 918 -10.23 12.16 -25.45
N ASN A 919 -9.03 11.98 -26.01
CA ASN A 919 -8.53 12.78 -27.13
C ASN A 919 -8.27 11.98 -28.40
N GLN A 920 -8.14 10.65 -28.36
CA GLN A 920 -7.92 9.87 -29.60
C GLN A 920 -9.23 9.75 -30.39
N SER A 921 -9.09 9.83 -31.71
CA SER A 921 -10.18 9.59 -32.65
C SER A 921 -10.55 8.12 -32.63
N LEU A 922 -11.82 7.80 -32.89
CA LEU A 922 -12.31 6.45 -33.15
C LEU A 922 -11.56 5.76 -34.30
N LEU A 923 -10.96 6.53 -35.22
CA LEU A 923 -10.11 5.99 -36.28
C LEU A 923 -8.75 5.48 -35.78
N ARG A 924 -8.23 6.04 -34.68
CA ARG A 924 -6.97 5.63 -34.06
C ARG A 924 -7.17 4.62 -32.94
N MET A 925 -8.22 4.79 -32.16
CA MET A 925 -8.67 3.85 -31.13
C MET A 925 -10.05 3.33 -31.50
N PRO A 926 -10.12 2.24 -32.28
CA PRO A 926 -11.39 1.69 -32.69
C PRO A 926 -12.23 1.16 -31.53
N PRO A 927 -13.57 1.23 -31.61
CA PRO A 927 -14.48 0.68 -30.60
C PRO A 927 -14.24 -0.78 -30.21
N TRP A 928 -13.78 -1.61 -31.16
CA TRP A 928 -13.56 -3.04 -30.93
C TRP A 928 -12.35 -3.36 -30.04
N LEU A 929 -11.54 -2.35 -29.68
CA LEU A 929 -10.51 -2.52 -28.65
C LEU A 929 -11.12 -2.85 -27.29
N ASN A 930 -12.34 -2.40 -27.02
CA ASN A 930 -13.10 -2.76 -25.83
C ASN A 930 -14.33 -3.61 -26.21
N ILE A 931 -14.14 -4.94 -26.26
CA ILE A 931 -15.22 -5.90 -26.56
C ILE A 931 -16.34 -5.83 -25.51
N TRP A 932 -16.00 -5.52 -24.25
CA TRP A 932 -16.99 -5.37 -23.19
C TRP A 932 -17.92 -4.19 -23.44
N LEU A 933 -17.41 -3.08 -23.99
CA LEU A 933 -18.23 -1.92 -24.36
C LEU A 933 -19.22 -2.27 -25.46
N LEU A 934 -18.78 -2.98 -26.50
CA LEU A 934 -19.68 -3.43 -27.56
C LEU A 934 -20.76 -4.38 -27.02
N GLY A 935 -20.38 -5.32 -26.15
CA GLY A 935 -21.33 -6.21 -25.48
C GLY A 935 -22.33 -5.45 -24.60
N ALA A 936 -21.86 -4.43 -23.86
CA ALA A 936 -22.71 -3.59 -23.03
C ALA A 936 -23.68 -2.73 -23.84
N ILE A 937 -23.24 -2.17 -24.97
CA ILE A 937 -24.12 -1.41 -25.89
C ILE A 937 -25.20 -2.34 -26.47
N ILE A 938 -24.83 -3.53 -26.93
CA ILE A 938 -25.79 -4.52 -27.44
C ILE A 938 -26.81 -4.90 -26.36
N MET A 939 -26.34 -5.15 -25.14
CA MET A 939 -27.22 -5.47 -24.00
C MET A 939 -28.16 -4.32 -23.66
N SER A 940 -27.66 -3.08 -23.65
CA SER A 940 -28.45 -1.88 -23.34
C SER A 940 -29.52 -1.64 -24.40
N MET A 941 -29.19 -1.79 -25.68
CA MET A 941 -30.19 -1.75 -26.77
C MET A 941 -31.20 -2.90 -26.68
N ALA A 942 -30.77 -4.11 -26.30
CA ALA A 942 -31.68 -5.23 -26.10
C ALA A 942 -32.65 -4.97 -24.93
N LEU A 943 -32.18 -4.38 -23.83
CA LEU A 943 -33.01 -3.95 -22.71
C LEU A 943 -33.96 -2.82 -23.11
N HIS A 944 -33.54 -1.89 -23.97
CA HIS A 944 -34.42 -0.88 -24.55
C HIS A 944 -35.55 -1.52 -25.38
N PHE A 945 -35.25 -2.52 -26.22
CA PHE A 945 -36.29 -3.26 -26.91
C PHE A 945 -37.18 -4.09 -25.95
N LEU A 946 -36.62 -4.60 -24.85
CA LEU A 946 -37.38 -5.31 -23.83
C LEU A 946 -38.46 -4.40 -23.23
N ILE A 947 -38.12 -3.16 -22.86
CA ILE A 947 -39.09 -2.22 -22.28
C ILE A 947 -40.18 -1.81 -23.28
N LEU A 948 -39.90 -1.84 -24.58
CA LEU A 948 -40.87 -1.49 -25.63
C LEU A 948 -41.82 -2.65 -25.97
N TYR A 949 -41.35 -3.89 -25.99
CA TYR A 949 -42.12 -5.02 -26.55
C TYR A 949 -42.70 -5.98 -25.50
N VAL A 950 -42.20 -6.02 -24.26
CA VAL A 950 -42.65 -7.00 -23.25
C VAL A 950 -43.74 -6.40 -22.35
N LYS A 951 -44.97 -6.93 -22.48
CA LYS A 951 -46.17 -6.56 -21.68
C LYS A 951 -46.01 -7.03 -20.22
N PRO A 952 -45.27 -6.29 -19.38
CA PRO A 952 -45.86 -5.18 -18.60
C PRO A 952 -45.06 -3.86 -18.62
N MET A 953 -43.86 -3.86 -19.22
CA MET A 953 -42.92 -2.74 -19.17
C MET A 953 -43.44 -1.45 -19.85
N PRO A 954 -44.10 -1.50 -21.03
CA PRO A 954 -44.62 -0.30 -21.68
C PRO A 954 -45.62 0.51 -20.84
N LEU A 955 -46.35 -0.18 -19.95
CA LEU A 955 -47.30 0.46 -19.04
C LEU A 955 -46.59 1.20 -17.90
N ILE A 956 -45.53 0.60 -17.35
CA ILE A 956 -44.74 1.18 -16.24
C ILE A 956 -43.94 2.39 -16.72
N PHE A 957 -43.32 2.28 -17.91
CA PHE A 957 -42.47 3.32 -18.47
C PHE A 957 -43.22 4.32 -19.36
N GLN A 958 -44.54 4.17 -19.55
CA GLN A 958 -45.36 5.00 -20.45
C GLN A 958 -44.76 5.10 -21.87
N VAL A 959 -44.42 3.96 -22.46
CA VAL A 959 -43.82 3.84 -23.81
C VAL A 959 -44.66 2.97 -24.74
N THR A 960 -44.39 3.02 -26.05
CA THR A 960 -45.08 2.23 -27.08
C THR A 960 -44.12 1.81 -28.21
N PRO A 961 -44.28 0.64 -28.84
CA PRO A 961 -43.41 0.23 -29.96
C PRO A 961 -43.39 1.25 -31.11
N LEU A 962 -42.18 1.61 -31.56
CA LEU A 962 -41.98 2.49 -32.71
C LEU A 962 -42.02 1.74 -34.05
N SER A 963 -42.53 2.40 -35.09
CA SER A 963 -42.50 1.92 -36.47
C SER A 963 -41.12 2.09 -37.12
N TRP A 964 -40.86 1.39 -38.23
CA TRP A 964 -39.58 1.49 -38.92
C TRP A 964 -39.24 2.92 -39.40
N PRO A 965 -40.18 3.71 -39.98
CA PRO A 965 -39.92 5.11 -40.33
C PRO A 965 -39.51 5.97 -39.14
N GLN A 966 -40.14 5.77 -37.97
CA GLN A 966 -39.81 6.46 -36.73
C GLN A 966 -38.38 6.12 -36.27
N TRP A 967 -37.98 4.84 -36.32
CA TRP A 967 -36.60 4.43 -36.04
C TRP A 967 -35.56 5.06 -36.99
N VAL A 968 -35.90 5.26 -38.27
CA VAL A 968 -35.01 5.95 -39.22
C VAL A 968 -34.78 7.41 -38.79
N VAL A 969 -35.80 8.07 -38.25
CA VAL A 969 -35.66 9.43 -37.70
C VAL A 969 -34.79 9.42 -36.44
N VAL A 970 -35.01 8.47 -35.53
CA VAL A 970 -34.17 8.27 -34.34
C VAL A 970 -32.70 8.13 -34.73
N MET A 971 -32.37 7.31 -35.73
CA MET A 971 -30.99 7.14 -36.18
C MET A 971 -30.41 8.41 -36.82
N LYS A 972 -31.19 9.12 -37.65
CA LYS A 972 -30.74 10.35 -38.32
C LYS A 972 -30.44 11.48 -37.34
N ILE A 973 -31.23 11.60 -36.28
CA ILE A 973 -31.05 12.64 -35.26
C ILE A 973 -29.98 12.25 -34.24
N SER A 974 -29.68 10.96 -34.05
CA SER A 974 -28.74 10.51 -33.01
C SER A 974 -27.30 10.36 -33.50
N LEU A 975 -27.07 9.74 -34.67
CA LEU A 975 -25.72 9.47 -35.19
C LEU A 975 -24.79 10.69 -35.34
N PRO A 976 -25.27 11.92 -35.65
CA PRO A 976 -24.39 13.08 -35.80
C PRO A 976 -23.62 13.45 -34.52
N VAL A 977 -24.01 12.95 -33.34
CA VAL A 977 -23.23 13.14 -32.10
C VAL A 977 -21.79 12.61 -32.22
N ILE A 978 -21.57 11.54 -33.00
CA ILE A 978 -20.23 10.99 -33.26
C ILE A 978 -19.38 12.00 -34.03
N LEU A 979 -19.97 12.63 -35.05
CA LEU A 979 -19.29 13.62 -35.88
C LEU A 979 -19.01 14.90 -35.09
N LEU A 980 -19.95 15.32 -34.25
CA LEU A 980 -19.79 16.46 -33.34
C LEU A 980 -18.59 16.25 -32.41
N ASP A 981 -18.54 15.11 -31.71
CA ASP A 981 -17.47 14.84 -30.76
C ASP A 981 -16.11 14.59 -31.45
N GLU A 982 -16.08 13.94 -32.61
CA GLU A 982 -14.85 13.80 -33.41
C GLU A 982 -14.30 15.16 -33.85
N GLY A 983 -15.17 16.11 -34.21
CA GLY A 983 -14.78 17.49 -34.49
C GLY A 983 -14.15 18.17 -33.27
N LEU A 984 -14.77 18.01 -32.09
CA LEU A 984 -14.27 18.56 -30.82
C LEU A 984 -12.93 17.92 -30.40
N LYS A 985 -12.78 16.61 -30.56
CA LYS A 985 -11.51 15.88 -30.34
C LYS A 985 -10.41 16.35 -31.30
N TYR A 986 -10.75 16.56 -32.58
CA TYR A 986 -9.80 17.07 -33.57
C TYR A 986 -9.26 18.46 -33.20
N LEU A 987 -10.15 19.36 -32.74
CA LEU A 987 -9.76 20.68 -32.23
C LEU A 987 -8.84 20.57 -31.01
N SER A 988 -9.16 19.68 -30.06
CA SER A 988 -8.33 19.43 -28.87
C SER A 988 -6.90 19.04 -29.24
N ARG A 989 -6.75 18.05 -30.13
CA ARG A 989 -5.43 17.53 -30.55
C ARG A 989 -4.58 18.55 -31.31
N ASN A 990 -5.19 19.34 -32.18
CA ASN A 990 -4.42 20.15 -33.14
C ASN A 990 -4.25 21.60 -32.71
N HIS A 991 -5.16 22.16 -31.90
CA HIS A 991 -5.14 23.59 -31.57
C HIS A 991 -4.93 23.85 -30.07
N LEU A 992 -5.33 22.96 -29.15
CA LEU A 992 -5.10 23.16 -27.71
C LEU A 992 -3.77 22.57 -27.22
N ASP A 993 -3.46 21.32 -27.55
CA ASP A 993 -2.21 20.68 -27.11
C ASP A 993 -0.96 21.35 -27.73
N GLY A 994 -1.10 21.92 -28.92
CA GLY A 994 -0.04 22.71 -29.58
C GLY A 994 0.24 24.05 -28.88
N ILE A 995 -0.79 24.70 -28.32
CA ILE A 995 -0.69 25.96 -27.57
C ILE A 995 -0.15 25.70 -26.17
N LEU A 996 -0.61 24.65 -25.48
CA LEU A 996 -0.09 24.27 -24.16
C LEU A 996 1.39 23.87 -24.20
N ARG A 997 1.83 23.15 -25.24
CA ARG A 997 3.26 22.85 -25.45
C ARG A 997 4.11 24.08 -25.72
N THR A 998 3.57 25.10 -26.41
CA THR A 998 4.29 26.36 -26.64
C THR A 998 4.29 27.29 -25.42
N VAL A 999 3.27 27.20 -24.55
CA VAL A 999 3.22 27.93 -23.27
C VAL A 999 4.13 27.27 -22.21
N GLU A 1000 4.20 25.93 -22.14
CA GLU A 1000 5.10 25.22 -21.22
C GLU A 1000 6.58 25.27 -21.64
N GLN A 1001 6.86 25.39 -22.95
CA GLN A 1001 8.23 25.62 -23.46
C GLN A 1001 8.62 27.12 -23.50
N GLY A 1002 7.74 28.01 -23.03
CA GLY A 1002 7.87 29.47 -23.12
C GLY A 1002 8.11 30.17 -21.78
N ALA A 1003 9.07 29.72 -20.97
CA ALA A 1003 9.70 30.56 -19.95
C ALA A 1003 11.15 30.12 -19.69
N PRO A 1004 12.17 30.76 -20.31
CA PRO A 1004 13.55 30.58 -19.86
C PRO A 1004 13.71 31.15 -18.46
N VAL A 1005 14.31 30.36 -17.57
CA VAL A 1005 14.63 30.63 -16.17
C VAL A 1005 15.55 31.86 -15.97
N GLU A 1006 15.98 32.53 -17.04
CA GLU A 1006 16.85 33.72 -16.97
C GLU A 1006 16.13 35.02 -16.53
N TYR A 1007 14.79 35.11 -16.56
CA TYR A 1007 14.09 36.36 -16.18
C TYR A 1007 13.81 36.53 -14.67
N LEU A 1008 13.87 35.45 -13.87
CA LEU A 1008 13.64 35.50 -12.42
C LEU A 1008 14.92 35.81 -11.61
N GLN A 1009 16.10 35.65 -12.21
CA GLN A 1009 17.35 36.13 -11.62
C GLN A 1009 17.64 37.60 -11.94
N ASP A 1010 17.22 38.11 -13.10
CA ASP A 1010 17.44 39.51 -13.47
C ASP A 1010 16.45 40.49 -12.80
N SER A 1011 15.23 40.03 -12.47
CA SER A 1011 14.26 40.80 -11.66
C SER A 1011 14.69 40.93 -10.19
N ARG A 1012 15.25 39.88 -9.58
CA ARG A 1012 15.86 39.95 -8.23
C ARG A 1012 17.17 40.75 -8.20
N ALA A 1013 17.91 40.82 -9.31
CA ALA A 1013 19.08 41.69 -9.45
C ALA A 1013 18.69 43.17 -9.62
N ARG A 1014 17.58 43.48 -10.30
CA ARG A 1014 17.03 44.84 -10.43
C ARG A 1014 16.40 45.37 -9.14
N GLU A 1015 15.73 44.53 -8.35
CA GLU A 1015 15.22 44.93 -7.01
C GLU A 1015 16.33 45.16 -5.98
N LYS A 1016 17.49 44.48 -6.10
CA LYS A 1016 18.65 44.76 -5.25
C LYS A 1016 19.41 46.02 -5.62
N ARG A 1017 19.33 46.50 -6.87
CA ARG A 1017 19.95 47.76 -7.29
C ARG A 1017 19.13 49.01 -6.95
N THR A 1018 17.81 48.87 -6.74
CA THR A 1018 16.92 49.98 -6.37
C THR A 1018 16.77 50.20 -4.85
N ARG A 1019 17.42 49.37 -4.02
CA ARG A 1019 17.42 49.52 -2.55
C ARG A 1019 18.72 50.09 -1.96
N ASN A 1020 19.71 50.40 -2.78
CA ASN A 1020 21.00 50.96 -2.37
C ASN A 1020 21.37 52.27 -3.11
N GLU A 1021 20.37 52.99 -3.63
CA GLU A 1021 20.47 54.41 -4.01
C GLU A 1021 19.61 55.26 -3.08
#